data_AF-A0A1S7TYQ2-F1
#
_entry.id   AF-A0A1S7TYQ2-F1
#
_cell.length_a   1.000
_cell.length_b   1.000
_cell.length_c   1.000
_cell.angle_alpha   90.00
_cell.angle_beta   90.00
_cell.angle_gamma   90.00
#
_symmetry.space_group_name_H-M   'P 1'
#
loop_
_entity.id
_entity.type
_entity.pdbx_description
1 polymer ?
#
loop_
_entity_poly.entity_id
_entity_poly.type
_entity_poly.pdbx_seq_one_letter_code
_entity_poly.pdbx_strand_id
1 'polypeptide(L)'
;MSAHFTSTSGTEIFLNLSKEDRALDGTPHVPPNGRAAIELIRSLSAKAPITAEHLLAADTIYDEGVCLSPYSIFELPIHRDICVHINRGSDLGWSLREALDEAGAFDFIDKVRDRSTYDSTIERILAVFTMSAAGLTSISEAPIEFIHAVVDIFRTPDGADWNRKILGVGDVSVQCVSNVIRALSKIFNDDSLLQKARKHRRPSGSTNPGFHAFQYSKDALDQELLGYFRVFMETSRMRPPDAQSALQHIAGWLKLELSCSSVLEIIYKKDRPATFTDWMVRKNNGQVTRTILTVVNAARKISLSITEQLFDSSSGQTMFDLVTEKELAKLKNKVKSLPKPDSARARPLAEKFVPIMREVLEEGAAGWPGKSGHFHEEVIIGGKRRSIYCPVIPSLFQVMLEIPLRMVQIRRLDSGEGDVVNFNADTMEWEDNEGAIAGYWKSINGEGTSKSHARGYAREVYDHIKPIVGINVNTNKTGEPYILPWFIPKVHKILWDLRKWQEKYNPISQHITPKQYVDASSRSPDVTLEEMPDIIPIARLFPNKYHDYDGRVVTYTELHRAWGWILQEIQRRWNLRHPGNPVVLVELHEKSKQPGRYRYSIHGFRVRGLSNLRRGGMPLDIVMRVAGHKSMRMAIYYTEPHALEIAHAIEAAVANAEGQRQYIDDLKKATLDQALGMSVSLHSAAIPEAYVSQSQVQFCSVAIGICPFDGTRCGDGGELLRKEVSGGGEKNVYGPVERRNCIMCRHFISGPPFLMELAAYGTKLCERRQYLVQEQDRINDLVGAYEVALRDAKITQAYFENQTNELQVDLLQVTDELVVVENSIFNVELLCNASQRLLEETSAGEREVLLIAHPRTSVVEFEEISEFKQSVWITAHGRVHTILGDERVERKRDRYLELIAMHSDVRPPSLLTHISDSHRRRAMDQYASFIDAKVPADDIQRLIDGSLRLQDLGLKEQVRELIDVALSSAVPLVGATPERNLLTNEMSV
;
A
#
# COMPACT_ATOMS: atom_id res chain seq x y z
N MET A 1 -43.35 7.70 27.91
CA MET A 1 -42.20 7.89 28.81
C MET A 1 -42.29 9.32 29.25
N SER A 2 -42.50 9.55 30.55
CA SER A 2 -42.34 10.88 31.15
C SER A 2 -41.22 10.71 32.17
N ALA A 3 -40.38 11.72 32.32
CA ALA A 3 -39.20 11.63 33.17
C ALA A 3 -39.12 12.86 34.07
N HIS A 4 -38.68 12.63 35.30
CA HIS A 4 -38.38 13.68 36.28
C HIS A 4 -36.87 13.78 36.39
N PHE A 5 -36.36 15.01 36.40
CA PHE A 5 -34.96 15.32 36.58
C PHE A 5 -34.80 16.36 37.69
N THR A 6 -33.58 16.51 38.21
CA THR A 6 -33.26 17.54 39.20
C THR A 6 -32.29 18.52 38.56
N SER A 7 -32.62 19.81 38.58
CA SER A 7 -31.72 20.86 38.10
C SER A 7 -30.48 20.97 38.98
N THR A 8 -29.45 21.64 38.48
CA THR A 8 -28.26 21.99 39.29
C THR A 8 -28.58 22.89 40.48
N SER A 9 -29.70 23.64 40.42
CA SER A 9 -30.23 24.48 41.50
C SER A 9 -31.16 23.72 42.47
N GLY A 10 -31.42 22.43 42.22
CA GLY A 10 -32.24 21.57 43.08
C GLY A 10 -33.75 21.61 42.79
N THR A 11 -34.17 22.27 41.71
CA THR A 11 -35.58 22.30 41.26
C THR A 11 -35.94 21.02 40.53
N GLU A 12 -37.18 20.55 40.72
CA GLU A 12 -37.71 19.39 39.99
C GLU A 12 -38.12 19.80 38.58
N ILE A 13 -37.61 19.09 37.58
CA ILE A 13 -37.90 19.29 36.17
C ILE A 13 -38.76 18.13 35.69
N PHE A 14 -39.94 18.45 35.16
CA PHE A 14 -40.80 17.46 34.50
C PHE A 14 -40.63 17.55 32.98
N LEU A 15 -40.44 16.40 32.32
CA LEU A 15 -40.35 16.28 30.86
C LEU A 15 -41.37 15.27 30.32
N ASN A 16 -42.27 15.73 29.46
CA ASN A 16 -43.24 14.89 28.76
C ASN A 16 -42.69 14.40 27.40
N LEU A 17 -42.34 13.11 27.30
CA LEU A 17 -41.98 12.45 26.03
C LEU A 17 -43.04 11.42 25.61
N SER A 18 -44.23 11.47 26.21
CA SER A 18 -45.34 10.59 25.84
C SER A 18 -46.07 11.10 24.59
N LYS A 19 -47.02 10.34 24.06
CA LYS A 19 -47.84 10.75 22.90
C LYS A 19 -49.02 11.65 23.27
N GLU A 20 -49.29 11.79 24.56
CA GLU A 20 -50.40 12.56 25.10
C GLU A 20 -49.85 13.77 25.85
N ASP A 21 -50.59 14.88 25.85
CA ASP A 21 -50.24 16.05 26.65
C ASP A 21 -50.51 15.77 28.13
N ARG A 22 -49.69 16.35 29.01
CA ARG A 22 -49.73 16.05 30.46
C ARG A 22 -49.70 17.33 31.27
N ALA A 23 -50.26 17.27 32.47
CA ALA A 23 -50.08 18.32 33.47
C ALA A 23 -48.68 18.25 34.10
N LEU A 24 -48.31 19.29 34.86
CA LEU A 24 -47.02 19.43 35.54
C LEU A 24 -46.69 18.24 36.46
N ASP A 25 -47.70 17.65 37.10
CA ASP A 25 -47.59 16.48 37.98
C ASP A 25 -47.45 15.14 37.22
N GLY A 26 -47.39 15.21 35.88
CA GLY A 26 -47.27 14.05 35.01
C GLY A 26 -48.56 13.27 34.78
N THR A 27 -49.70 13.73 35.31
CA THR A 27 -51.00 13.11 35.08
C THR A 27 -51.55 13.46 33.68
N PRO A 28 -52.37 12.58 33.08
CA PRO A 28 -53.09 12.89 31.84
C PRO A 28 -54.28 13.86 32.05
N HIS A 29 -54.51 14.32 33.29
CA HIS A 29 -55.65 15.18 33.63
C HIS A 29 -55.29 16.67 33.46
N VAL A 30 -55.18 17.11 32.20
CA VAL A 30 -55.00 18.54 31.88
C VAL A 30 -56.20 19.37 32.38
N PRO A 31 -55.98 20.53 33.02
CA PRO A 31 -57.05 21.42 33.49
C PRO A 31 -58.04 21.80 32.36
N PRO A 32 -59.33 22.05 32.67
CA PRO A 32 -60.35 22.39 31.66
C PRO A 32 -59.96 23.60 30.79
N ASN A 33 -59.36 24.62 31.39
CA ASN A 33 -58.85 25.81 30.70
C ASN A 33 -57.71 25.46 29.72
N GLY A 34 -56.75 24.65 30.18
CA GLY A 34 -55.65 24.15 29.36
C GLY A 34 -56.12 23.28 28.18
N ARG A 35 -57.15 22.44 28.38
CA ARG A 35 -57.75 21.65 27.30
C ARG A 35 -58.41 22.52 26.23
N ALA A 36 -59.20 23.51 26.63
CA ALA A 36 -59.84 24.45 25.71
C ALA A 36 -58.78 25.26 24.92
N ALA A 37 -57.69 25.66 25.58
CA ALA A 37 -56.57 26.36 24.96
C ALA A 37 -55.82 25.48 23.93
N ILE A 38 -55.60 24.20 24.24
CA ILE A 38 -54.99 23.22 23.32
C ILE A 38 -55.88 22.99 22.10
N GLU A 39 -57.20 22.83 22.28
CA GLU A 39 -58.14 22.65 21.18
C GLU A 39 -58.17 23.87 20.26
N LEU A 40 -58.15 25.09 20.83
CA LEU A 40 -58.10 26.33 20.07
C LEU A 40 -56.82 26.43 19.22
N ILE A 41 -55.66 26.15 19.81
CA ILE A 41 -54.36 26.20 19.09
C ILE A 41 -54.27 25.12 18.01
N ARG A 42 -54.87 23.94 18.22
CA ARG A 42 -54.88 22.85 17.24
C ARG A 42 -55.86 23.07 16.09
N SER A 43 -56.88 23.89 16.29
CA SER A 43 -57.86 24.22 15.24
C SER A 43 -57.26 25.09 14.11
N LEU A 44 -56.13 25.77 14.37
CA LEU A 44 -55.42 26.59 13.41
C LEU A 44 -54.72 25.78 12.33
N SER A 45 -55.00 26.09 11.06
CA SER A 45 -54.22 25.56 9.94
C SER A 45 -52.84 26.25 9.86
N ALA A 46 -51.83 25.52 9.36
CA ALA A 46 -50.44 26.01 9.27
C ALA A 46 -50.22 27.26 8.37
N LYS A 47 -51.24 27.75 7.65
CA LYS A 47 -51.19 28.93 6.79
C LYS A 47 -52.19 30.03 7.20
N ALA A 48 -52.98 29.81 8.25
CA ALA A 48 -53.98 30.78 8.71
C ALA A 48 -53.30 31.89 9.53
N PRO A 49 -53.76 33.15 9.41
CA PRO A 49 -53.25 34.24 10.25
C PRO A 49 -53.65 34.01 11.71
N ILE A 50 -52.69 34.24 12.62
CA ILE A 50 -52.93 34.16 14.07
C ILE A 50 -53.71 35.39 14.56
N THR A 51 -54.65 35.16 15.47
CA THR A 51 -55.36 36.22 16.21
C THR A 51 -54.85 36.31 17.65
N ALA A 52 -55.15 37.43 18.33
CA ALA A 52 -54.77 37.63 19.73
C ALA A 52 -55.30 36.54 20.68
N GLU A 53 -56.47 35.97 20.38
CA GLU A 53 -57.07 34.85 21.14
C GLU A 53 -56.19 33.59 21.12
N HIS A 54 -55.49 33.33 20.00
CA HIS A 54 -54.61 32.17 19.89
C HIS A 54 -53.29 32.35 20.65
N LEU A 55 -52.80 33.59 20.75
CA LEU A 55 -51.62 33.91 21.56
C LEU A 55 -51.95 33.83 23.05
N LEU A 56 -53.11 34.37 23.45
CA LEU A 56 -53.62 34.25 24.83
C LEU A 56 -53.82 32.79 25.23
N ALA A 57 -54.33 31.94 24.33
CA ALA A 57 -54.43 30.52 24.59
C ALA A 57 -53.05 29.85 24.76
N ALA A 58 -52.02 30.32 24.07
CA ALA A 58 -50.67 29.78 24.23
C ALA A 58 -50.10 30.15 25.60
N ASP A 59 -50.34 31.38 26.04
CA ASP A 59 -49.99 31.84 27.39
C ASP A 59 -50.76 31.03 28.45
N THR A 60 -52.06 30.77 28.25
CA THR A 60 -52.84 29.89 29.15
C THR A 60 -52.25 28.48 29.28
N ILE A 61 -51.70 27.89 28.20
CA ILE A 61 -51.04 26.57 28.26
C ILE A 61 -49.80 26.63 29.15
N TYR A 62 -49.02 27.69 29.04
CA TYR A 62 -47.82 27.90 29.83
C TYR A 62 -48.15 28.16 31.31
N ASP A 63 -49.11 29.05 31.58
CA ASP A 63 -49.54 29.44 32.93
C ASP A 63 -50.19 28.28 33.71
N GLU A 64 -50.96 27.42 33.04
CA GLU A 64 -51.59 26.23 33.62
C GLU A 64 -50.60 25.04 33.75
N GLY A 65 -49.32 25.22 33.39
CA GLY A 65 -48.28 24.20 33.55
C GLY A 65 -48.48 22.96 32.68
N VAL A 66 -49.05 23.13 31.48
CA VAL A 66 -49.35 22.01 30.58
C VAL A 66 -48.14 21.68 29.71
N CYS A 67 -47.61 20.47 29.87
CA CYS A 67 -46.50 19.96 29.07
C CYS A 67 -47.02 19.21 27.83
N LEU A 68 -46.90 19.83 26.65
CA LEU A 68 -47.34 19.27 25.38
C LEU A 68 -46.47 18.11 24.92
N SER A 69 -47.07 17.15 24.23
CA SER A 69 -46.31 16.05 23.61
C SER A 69 -45.45 16.55 22.44
N PRO A 70 -44.20 16.06 22.29
CA PRO A 70 -43.39 16.31 21.09
C PRO A 70 -44.08 15.82 19.80
N TYR A 71 -44.94 14.80 19.88
CA TYR A 71 -45.75 14.35 18.75
C TYR A 71 -46.84 15.37 18.41
N SER A 72 -47.46 16.00 19.40
CA SER A 72 -48.42 17.09 19.21
C SER A 72 -47.79 18.31 18.52
N ILE A 73 -46.53 18.62 18.80
CA ILE A 73 -45.82 19.75 18.19
C ILE A 73 -45.57 19.51 16.68
N PHE A 74 -45.37 18.25 16.27
CA PHE A 74 -44.92 17.89 14.90
C PHE A 74 -45.97 17.17 14.02
N GLU A 75 -46.79 16.24 14.54
CA GLU A 75 -47.77 15.44 13.77
C GLU A 75 -49.03 16.23 13.40
N LEU A 76 -49.53 17.08 14.31
CA LEU A 76 -50.59 18.07 14.07
C LEU A 76 -49.99 19.46 14.31
N PRO A 77 -49.27 20.00 13.32
CA PRO A 77 -48.22 20.96 13.58
C PRO A 77 -48.76 22.26 14.17
N ILE A 78 -48.31 22.58 15.39
CA ILE A 78 -48.58 23.86 16.03
C ILE A 78 -48.08 24.98 15.11
N HIS A 79 -48.86 26.05 15.01
CA HIS A 79 -48.52 27.18 14.14
C HIS A 79 -47.18 27.81 14.55
N ARG A 80 -46.35 28.18 13.57
CA ARG A 80 -44.97 28.61 13.85
C ARG A 80 -44.92 29.81 14.82
N ASP A 81 -45.81 30.79 14.65
CA ASP A 81 -45.72 32.02 15.45
C ASP A 81 -46.16 31.78 16.90
N ILE A 82 -46.89 30.69 17.20
CA ILE A 82 -47.15 30.25 18.58
C ILE A 82 -45.86 29.69 19.20
N CYS A 83 -45.12 28.87 18.45
CA CYS A 83 -43.80 28.40 18.92
C CYS A 83 -42.84 29.59 19.14
N VAL A 84 -42.85 30.57 18.24
CA VAL A 84 -42.04 31.79 18.38
C VAL A 84 -42.46 32.61 19.60
N HIS A 85 -43.77 32.78 19.82
CA HIS A 85 -44.31 33.52 20.96
C HIS A 85 -43.85 32.90 22.28
N ILE A 86 -44.02 31.60 22.46
CA ILE A 86 -43.59 30.90 23.69
C ILE A 86 -42.07 30.87 23.85
N ASN A 87 -41.32 30.59 22.79
CA ASN A 87 -39.85 30.60 22.87
C ASN A 87 -39.28 31.98 23.19
N ARG A 88 -39.95 33.07 22.80
CA ARG A 88 -39.53 34.44 23.13
C ARG A 88 -40.09 34.95 24.45
N GLY A 89 -41.24 34.42 24.88
CA GLY A 89 -41.90 34.79 26.12
C GLY A 89 -41.40 34.03 27.35
N SER A 90 -40.73 32.89 27.17
CA SER A 90 -40.16 32.10 28.28
C SER A 90 -38.67 32.40 28.50
N ASP A 91 -38.27 32.51 29.76
CA ASP A 91 -36.86 32.70 30.17
C ASP A 91 -35.97 31.58 29.64
N LEU A 92 -36.47 30.33 29.67
CA LEU A 92 -35.78 29.16 29.13
C LEU A 92 -35.57 29.28 27.62
N GLY A 93 -36.59 29.73 26.89
CA GLY A 93 -36.51 29.89 25.44
C GLY A 93 -35.49 30.95 25.04
N TRP A 94 -35.41 32.06 25.78
CA TRP A 94 -34.42 33.10 25.57
C TRP A 94 -33.00 32.59 25.87
N SER A 95 -32.79 32.01 27.05
CA SER A 95 -31.50 31.44 27.47
C SER A 95 -31.00 30.33 26.53
N LEU A 96 -31.90 29.44 26.08
CA LEU A 96 -31.56 28.39 25.12
C LEU A 96 -31.16 28.96 23.76
N ARG A 97 -31.87 29.97 23.27
CA ARG A 97 -31.59 30.56 21.96
C ARG A 97 -30.26 31.29 21.95
N GLU A 98 -29.99 32.08 22.98
CA GLU A 98 -28.72 32.82 23.12
C GLU A 98 -27.54 31.84 23.15
N ALA A 99 -27.59 30.82 24.00
CA ALA A 99 -26.52 29.82 24.08
C ALA A 99 -26.30 29.05 22.76
N LEU A 100 -27.38 28.75 22.02
CA LEU A 100 -27.29 28.10 20.72
C LEU A 100 -26.71 29.01 19.64
N ASP A 101 -27.02 30.31 19.66
CA ASP A 101 -26.49 31.29 18.72
C ASP A 101 -24.99 31.49 18.94
N GLU A 102 -24.54 31.66 20.19
CA GLU A 102 -23.12 31.73 20.55
C GLU A 102 -22.33 30.48 20.13
N ALA A 103 -22.97 29.31 20.20
CA ALA A 103 -22.39 28.04 19.75
C ALA A 103 -22.42 27.84 18.22
N GLY A 104 -23.01 28.77 17.47
CA GLY A 104 -23.10 28.79 16.00
C GLY A 104 -24.15 27.84 15.41
N ALA A 105 -25.26 27.62 16.12
CA ALA A 105 -26.34 26.73 15.65
C ALA A 105 -27.03 27.25 14.37
N PHE A 106 -27.05 28.57 14.16
CA PHE A 106 -27.86 29.23 13.13
C PHE A 106 -27.07 29.73 11.91
N ASP A 107 -25.73 29.75 11.96
CA ASP A 107 -24.82 30.20 10.87
C ASP A 107 -25.09 29.60 9.48
N PHE A 108 -25.67 28.40 9.46
CA PHE A 108 -25.93 27.68 8.21
C PHE A 108 -27.15 28.22 7.45
N ILE A 109 -28.07 28.90 8.15
CA ILE A 109 -29.34 29.40 7.61
C ILE A 109 -29.08 30.50 6.58
N ASP A 110 -28.07 31.35 6.80
CA ASP A 110 -27.69 32.45 5.90
C ASP A 110 -27.23 31.96 4.51
N LYS A 111 -26.93 30.67 4.36
CA LYS A 111 -26.47 30.05 3.12
C LYS A 111 -27.59 29.38 2.33
N VAL A 112 -28.82 29.38 2.85
CA VAL A 112 -29.95 28.65 2.27
C VAL A 112 -30.91 29.60 1.55
N ARG A 113 -31.52 29.13 0.45
CA ARG A 113 -32.43 29.94 -0.39
C ARG A 113 -33.76 30.31 0.28
N ASP A 114 -34.30 29.43 1.12
CA ASP A 114 -35.59 29.64 1.80
C ASP A 114 -35.39 29.66 3.31
N ARG A 115 -35.11 30.85 3.85
CA ARG A 115 -34.87 31.06 5.28
C ARG A 115 -36.09 30.78 6.17
N SER A 116 -37.29 31.14 5.68
CA SER A 116 -38.53 31.05 6.45
C SER A 116 -38.85 29.61 6.90
N THR A 117 -38.58 28.62 6.04
CA THR A 117 -38.82 27.20 6.38
C THR A 117 -37.86 26.67 7.43
N TYR A 118 -36.60 27.11 7.43
CA TYR A 118 -35.58 26.70 8.40
C TYR A 118 -35.82 27.33 9.76
N ASP A 119 -36.12 28.64 9.78
CA ASP A 119 -36.47 29.37 11.00
C ASP A 119 -37.70 28.72 11.66
N SER A 120 -38.77 28.50 10.90
CA SER A 120 -39.98 27.82 11.40
C SER A 120 -39.70 26.44 12.04
N THR A 121 -38.79 25.67 11.42
CA THR A 121 -38.45 24.34 11.89
C THR A 121 -37.61 24.38 13.15
N ILE A 122 -36.69 25.35 13.28
CA ILE A 122 -35.90 25.56 14.49
C ILE A 122 -36.79 25.93 15.66
N GLU A 123 -37.73 26.85 15.48
CA GLU A 123 -38.63 27.28 16.55
C GLU A 123 -39.45 26.10 17.11
N ARG A 124 -39.85 25.16 16.24
CA ARG A 124 -40.54 23.93 16.67
C ARG A 124 -39.63 22.96 17.43
N ILE A 125 -38.35 22.89 17.09
CA ILE A 125 -37.37 22.07 17.82
C ILE A 125 -37.14 22.68 19.21
N LEU A 126 -36.97 23.99 19.30
CA LEU A 126 -36.83 24.70 20.56
C LEU A 126 -38.10 24.60 21.41
N ALA A 127 -39.28 24.58 20.78
CA ALA A 127 -40.55 24.38 21.47
C ALA A 127 -40.65 23.04 22.21
N VAL A 128 -39.86 22.02 21.84
CA VAL A 128 -39.80 20.77 22.63
C VAL A 128 -39.14 21.00 23.99
N PHE A 129 -38.19 21.93 24.09
CA PHE A 129 -37.58 22.28 25.37
C PHE A 129 -38.50 23.18 26.21
N THR A 130 -39.25 24.10 25.60
CA THR A 130 -40.05 25.11 26.31
C THR A 130 -41.50 24.69 26.57
N MET A 131 -42.09 23.85 25.71
CA MET A 131 -43.50 23.43 25.80
C MET A 131 -43.67 21.98 26.25
N SER A 132 -42.66 21.12 26.15
CA SER A 132 -42.74 19.72 26.63
C SER A 132 -42.07 19.52 27.99
N ALA A 133 -41.41 20.55 28.54
CA ALA A 133 -40.78 20.51 29.85
C ALA A 133 -41.20 21.70 30.71
N ALA A 134 -41.17 21.53 32.02
CA ALA A 134 -41.43 22.58 32.99
C ALA A 134 -40.51 22.46 34.21
N GLY A 135 -40.28 23.58 34.91
CA GLY A 135 -39.40 23.64 36.09
C GLY A 135 -37.96 24.09 35.81
N LEU A 136 -37.66 24.52 34.58
CA LEU A 136 -36.35 25.01 34.16
C LEU A 136 -36.45 26.44 33.59
N THR A 137 -35.62 27.36 34.07
CA THR A 137 -35.59 28.77 33.66
C THR A 137 -34.38 29.13 32.80
N SER A 138 -33.26 28.41 32.94
CA SER A 138 -32.06 28.59 32.11
C SER A 138 -31.54 27.25 31.60
N ILE A 139 -31.03 27.22 30.37
CA ILE A 139 -30.42 26.01 29.81
C ILE A 139 -29.14 25.61 30.56
N SER A 140 -28.44 26.56 31.18
CA SER A 140 -27.23 26.31 31.96
C SER A 140 -27.48 25.48 33.22
N GLU A 141 -28.71 25.51 33.74
CA GLU A 141 -29.10 24.76 34.93
C GLU A 141 -29.57 23.34 34.62
N ALA A 142 -29.73 23.01 33.34
CA ALA A 142 -30.27 21.73 32.88
C ALA A 142 -29.28 20.57 33.11
N PRO A 143 -29.71 19.45 33.71
CA PRO A 143 -28.88 18.26 33.81
C PRO A 143 -28.65 17.63 32.43
N ILE A 144 -27.48 17.02 32.22
CA ILE A 144 -27.11 16.45 30.92
C ILE A 144 -28.05 15.31 30.49
N GLU A 145 -28.59 14.57 31.46
CA GLU A 145 -29.57 13.49 31.26
C GLU A 145 -30.87 14.02 30.65
N PHE A 146 -31.30 15.22 31.04
CA PHE A 146 -32.48 15.89 30.46
C PHE A 146 -32.23 16.21 28.98
N ILE A 147 -31.07 16.78 28.65
CA ILE A 147 -30.69 17.09 27.27
C ILE A 147 -30.65 15.82 26.42
N HIS A 148 -30.09 14.73 26.95
CA HIS A 148 -30.10 13.44 26.26
C HIS A 148 -31.51 12.89 26.04
N ALA A 149 -32.40 12.99 27.04
CA ALA A 149 -33.76 12.51 26.92
C ALA A 149 -34.54 13.26 25.82
N VAL A 150 -34.37 14.60 25.74
CA VAL A 150 -34.95 15.39 24.66
C VAL A 150 -34.33 15.03 23.30
N VAL A 151 -33.01 14.89 23.20
CA VAL A 151 -32.35 14.54 21.93
C VAL A 151 -32.74 13.15 21.43
N ASP A 152 -32.94 12.18 22.33
CA ASP A 152 -33.29 10.81 21.99
C ASP A 152 -34.68 10.68 21.35
N ILE A 153 -35.60 11.63 21.59
CA ILE A 153 -36.92 11.62 20.95
C ILE A 153 -36.83 11.76 19.42
N PHE A 154 -35.84 12.52 18.96
CA PHE A 154 -35.58 12.76 17.54
C PHE A 154 -34.82 11.60 16.87
N ARG A 155 -34.41 10.59 17.63
CA ARG A 155 -33.66 9.41 17.15
C ARG A 155 -34.55 8.17 17.18
N THR A 156 -34.21 7.19 16.34
CA THR A 156 -34.81 5.86 16.43
C THR A 156 -34.39 5.16 17.74
N PRO A 157 -35.13 4.16 18.26
CA PRO A 157 -34.79 3.50 19.52
C PRO A 157 -33.40 2.84 19.57
N ASP A 158 -32.86 2.46 18.41
CA ASP A 158 -31.50 1.93 18.22
C ASP A 158 -30.43 3.03 18.04
N GLY A 159 -30.83 4.30 18.07
CA GLY A 159 -29.95 5.46 17.91
C GLY A 159 -29.30 5.61 16.54
N ALA A 160 -29.69 4.81 15.52
CA ALA A 160 -28.97 4.75 14.24
C ALA A 160 -29.45 5.77 13.19
N ASP A 161 -30.75 6.08 13.18
CA ASP A 161 -31.39 6.99 12.22
C ASP A 161 -32.25 8.04 12.94
N TRP A 162 -32.80 8.97 12.18
CA TRP A 162 -33.72 9.99 12.67
C TRP A 162 -35.13 9.42 12.83
N ASN A 163 -35.84 9.83 13.88
CA ASN A 163 -37.24 9.47 14.10
C ASN A 163 -38.14 10.18 13.08
N ARG A 164 -38.38 9.51 11.96
CA ARG A 164 -39.18 10.02 10.84
C ARG A 164 -40.66 10.23 11.19
N LYS A 165 -41.17 9.67 12.31
CA LYS A 165 -42.53 9.95 12.78
C LYS A 165 -42.68 11.38 13.30
N ILE A 166 -41.64 11.90 13.97
CA ILE A 166 -41.62 13.27 14.50
C ILE A 166 -41.09 14.24 13.45
N LEU A 167 -39.94 13.94 12.84
CA LEU A 167 -39.28 14.89 11.94
C LEU A 167 -39.86 14.94 10.52
N GLY A 168 -40.74 14.00 10.18
CA GLY A 168 -41.29 13.84 8.84
C GLY A 168 -40.26 13.38 7.80
N VAL A 169 -40.69 13.37 6.53
CA VAL A 169 -39.90 12.85 5.39
C VAL A 169 -38.87 13.86 4.88
N GLY A 170 -39.06 15.16 5.17
CA GLY A 170 -38.17 16.23 4.67
C GLY A 170 -36.77 16.21 5.29
N ASP A 171 -35.77 16.67 4.53
CA ASP A 171 -34.37 16.75 4.98
C ASP A 171 -34.06 18.03 5.78
N VAL A 172 -34.93 19.05 5.70
CA VAL A 172 -34.79 20.33 6.42
C VAL A 172 -34.81 20.11 7.93
N SER A 173 -35.79 19.38 8.46
CA SER A 173 -35.90 19.08 9.90
C SER A 173 -34.68 18.34 10.43
N VAL A 174 -34.16 17.40 9.65
CA VAL A 174 -32.94 16.65 9.99
C VAL A 174 -31.72 17.56 10.06
N GLN A 175 -31.59 18.48 9.11
CA GLN A 175 -30.49 19.46 9.10
C GLN A 175 -30.58 20.42 10.30
N CYS A 176 -31.76 20.97 10.59
CA CYS A 176 -31.97 21.85 11.74
C CYS A 176 -31.66 21.14 13.06
N VAL A 177 -32.23 19.96 13.30
CA VAL A 177 -31.97 19.17 14.52
C VAL A 177 -30.48 18.80 14.64
N SER A 178 -29.84 18.39 13.55
CA SER A 178 -28.40 18.06 13.56
C SER A 178 -27.53 19.25 14.01
N ASN A 179 -27.84 20.47 13.56
CA ASN A 179 -27.09 21.66 13.94
C ASN A 179 -27.37 22.08 15.40
N VAL A 180 -28.62 22.00 15.85
CA VAL A 180 -28.97 22.24 17.27
C VAL A 180 -28.23 21.26 18.19
N ILE A 181 -28.20 19.97 17.88
CA ILE A 181 -27.48 18.98 18.70
C ILE A 181 -25.97 19.24 18.71
N ARG A 182 -25.37 19.67 17.58
CA ARG A 182 -23.95 20.05 17.55
C ARG A 182 -23.65 21.24 18.46
N ALA A 183 -24.52 22.24 18.47
CA ALA A 183 -24.38 23.38 19.37
C ALA A 183 -24.53 22.95 20.83
N LEU A 184 -25.54 22.12 21.16
CA LEU A 184 -25.69 21.54 22.51
C LEU A 184 -24.45 20.75 22.95
N SER A 185 -23.80 19.99 22.06
CA SER A 185 -22.55 19.28 22.40
C SER A 185 -21.41 20.20 22.80
N LYS A 186 -21.35 21.43 22.24
CA LYS A 186 -20.37 22.44 22.62
C LYS A 186 -20.73 23.09 23.96
N ILE A 187 -22.01 23.39 24.17
CA ILE A 187 -22.51 24.03 25.39
C ILE A 187 -22.23 23.15 26.62
N PHE A 188 -22.53 21.85 26.52
CA PHE A 188 -22.36 20.90 27.62
C PHE A 188 -21.03 20.14 27.61
N ASN A 189 -20.16 20.40 26.63
CA ASN A 189 -18.88 19.71 26.44
C ASN A 189 -19.00 18.17 26.47
N ASP A 190 -20.01 17.63 25.77
CA ASP A 190 -20.31 16.20 25.71
C ASP A 190 -20.25 15.67 24.27
N ASP A 191 -19.22 14.86 23.99
CA ASP A 191 -18.99 14.23 22.69
C ASP A 191 -20.09 13.24 22.28
N SER A 192 -20.84 12.67 23.24
CA SER A 192 -21.91 11.70 22.94
C SER A 192 -23.09 12.39 22.25
N LEU A 193 -23.40 13.65 22.57
CA LEU A 193 -24.37 14.48 21.85
C LEU A 193 -23.91 14.74 20.40
N LEU A 194 -22.63 15.05 20.20
CA LEU A 194 -22.07 15.28 18.87
C LEU A 194 -22.22 14.05 17.95
N GLN A 195 -22.19 12.84 18.53
CA GLN A 195 -22.46 11.62 17.79
C GLN A 195 -23.95 11.45 17.44
N LYS A 196 -24.87 11.77 18.37
CA LYS A 196 -26.32 11.75 18.12
C LYS A 196 -26.74 12.71 16.99
N ALA A 197 -25.96 13.76 16.74
CA ALA A 197 -26.17 14.69 15.63
C ALA A 197 -25.94 14.07 14.23
N ARG A 198 -25.37 12.86 14.12
CA ARG A 198 -25.01 12.24 12.83
C ARG A 198 -25.94 11.07 12.49
N LYS A 199 -26.22 10.87 11.21
CA LYS A 199 -26.87 9.64 10.72
C LYS A 199 -25.82 8.56 10.58
N HIS A 200 -26.05 7.37 11.14
CA HIS A 200 -25.16 6.23 10.97
C HIS A 200 -25.61 5.39 9.76
N ARG A 201 -24.65 4.93 8.94
CA ARG A 201 -24.95 4.08 7.78
C ARG A 201 -25.55 2.75 8.26
N ARG A 202 -26.75 2.42 7.79
CA ARG A 202 -27.26 1.05 7.77
C ARG A 202 -26.79 0.39 6.47
N PRO A 203 -26.15 -0.80 6.49
CA PRO A 203 -25.92 -1.54 5.27
C PRO A 203 -27.27 -1.94 4.66
N SER A 204 -27.53 -1.56 3.41
CA SER A 204 -28.73 -2.01 2.70
C SER A 204 -28.67 -3.54 2.57
N GLY A 205 -29.51 -4.25 3.31
CA GLY A 205 -29.64 -5.71 3.23
C GLY A 205 -29.01 -6.52 4.36
N SER A 206 -28.45 -5.91 5.42
CA SER A 206 -28.06 -6.69 6.62
C SER A 206 -28.37 -5.93 7.91
N THR A 207 -29.00 -6.60 8.85
CA THR A 207 -29.45 -6.16 10.19
C THR A 207 -28.35 -5.67 11.14
N ASN A 208 -27.09 -5.59 10.72
CA ASN A 208 -26.01 -5.14 11.59
C ASN A 208 -25.90 -3.60 11.56
N PRO A 209 -26.18 -2.90 12.68
CA PRO A 209 -25.94 -1.47 12.78
C PRO A 209 -24.44 -1.15 12.64
N GLY A 210 -24.07 0.09 12.33
CA GLY A 210 -22.66 0.51 12.35
C GLY A 210 -22.04 0.35 13.75
N PHE A 211 -20.71 0.20 13.86
CA PHE A 211 -20.03 -0.11 15.14
C PHE A 211 -20.37 0.88 16.26
N HIS A 212 -20.59 2.14 15.92
CA HIS A 212 -21.04 3.14 16.89
C HIS A 212 -22.38 2.75 17.55
N ALA A 213 -23.40 2.39 16.77
CA ALA A 213 -24.67 1.95 17.33
C ALA A 213 -24.54 0.60 18.06
N PHE A 214 -23.58 -0.24 17.67
CA PHE A 214 -23.23 -1.44 18.43
C PHE A 214 -22.69 -1.12 19.83
N GLN A 215 -21.89 -0.04 20.01
CA GLN A 215 -21.35 0.39 21.31
C GLN A 215 -22.42 0.77 22.33
N TYR A 216 -23.56 1.32 21.87
CA TYR A 216 -24.68 1.74 22.71
C TYR A 216 -25.85 0.73 22.70
N SER A 217 -25.62 -0.48 22.19
CA SER A 217 -26.64 -1.53 22.19
C SER A 217 -27.03 -1.89 23.63
N LYS A 218 -28.33 -1.99 23.91
CA LYS A 218 -28.82 -2.41 25.24
C LYS A 218 -28.84 -3.94 25.40
N ASP A 219 -28.46 -4.69 24.36
CA ASP A 219 -28.41 -6.15 24.40
C ASP A 219 -27.27 -6.64 25.31
N ALA A 220 -27.58 -7.56 26.23
CA ALA A 220 -26.61 -8.10 27.20
C ALA A 220 -25.39 -8.74 26.52
N LEU A 221 -25.61 -9.50 25.44
CA LEU A 221 -24.52 -10.13 24.67
C LEU A 221 -23.59 -9.09 24.01
N ASP A 222 -24.14 -7.98 23.51
CA ASP A 222 -23.33 -6.94 22.87
C ASP A 222 -22.44 -6.24 23.90
N GLN A 223 -22.99 -5.97 25.10
CA GLN A 223 -22.22 -5.39 26.19
C GLN A 223 -21.13 -6.34 26.71
N GLU A 224 -21.43 -7.64 26.81
CA GLU A 224 -20.44 -8.67 27.17
C GLU A 224 -19.28 -8.70 26.15
N LEU A 225 -19.60 -8.77 24.86
CA LEU A 225 -18.62 -8.77 23.78
C LEU A 225 -17.81 -7.47 23.70
N LEU A 226 -18.43 -6.32 23.98
CA LEU A 226 -17.73 -5.03 24.07
C LEU A 226 -16.75 -5.00 25.24
N GLY A 227 -17.07 -5.65 26.36
CA GLY A 227 -16.17 -5.82 27.49
C GLY A 227 -14.88 -6.53 27.08
N TYR A 228 -15.00 -7.75 26.52
CA TYR A 228 -13.84 -8.51 26.05
C TYR A 228 -13.06 -7.78 24.94
N PHE A 229 -13.77 -7.05 24.08
CA PHE A 229 -13.18 -6.29 22.99
C PHE A 229 -12.30 -5.13 23.48
N ARG A 230 -12.66 -4.44 24.56
CA ARG A 230 -11.85 -3.36 25.12
C ARG A 230 -10.49 -3.89 25.59
N VAL A 231 -10.49 -4.96 26.38
CA VAL A 231 -9.26 -5.63 26.85
C VAL A 231 -8.41 -6.14 25.69
N PHE A 232 -9.05 -6.71 24.66
CA PHE A 232 -8.34 -7.13 23.44
C PHE A 232 -7.64 -5.95 22.75
N MET A 233 -8.30 -4.80 22.64
CA MET A 233 -7.76 -3.64 21.91
C MET A 233 -6.61 -2.95 22.64
N GLU A 234 -6.50 -3.06 23.96
CA GLU A 234 -5.39 -2.49 24.75
C GLU A 234 -4.03 -3.07 24.34
N THR A 235 -3.99 -4.36 24.00
CA THR A 235 -2.74 -5.07 23.66
C THR A 235 -2.63 -5.41 22.17
N SER A 236 -3.71 -5.30 21.42
CA SER A 236 -3.76 -5.75 20.03
C SER A 236 -3.21 -4.72 19.05
N ARG A 237 -2.27 -5.17 18.19
CA ARG A 237 -1.82 -4.41 17.00
C ARG A 237 -2.81 -4.50 15.81
N MET A 238 -4.02 -5.00 16.02
CA MET A 238 -5.03 -5.10 14.97
C MET A 238 -5.65 -3.74 14.68
N ARG A 239 -5.76 -3.39 13.40
CA ARG A 239 -6.49 -2.20 12.97
C ARG A 239 -7.90 -2.16 13.59
N PRO A 240 -8.27 -1.10 14.33
CA PRO A 240 -9.58 -0.97 14.95
C PRO A 240 -10.75 -1.26 14.01
N PRO A 241 -10.81 -0.76 12.75
CA PRO A 241 -11.93 -1.07 11.86
C PRO A 241 -12.09 -2.56 11.52
N ASP A 242 -10.99 -3.31 11.44
CA ASP A 242 -11.02 -4.74 11.14
C ASP A 242 -11.49 -5.53 12.36
N ALA A 243 -11.03 -5.13 13.55
CA ALA A 243 -11.45 -5.70 14.84
C ALA A 243 -12.94 -5.43 15.12
N GLN A 244 -13.36 -4.18 14.92
CA GLN A 244 -14.76 -3.73 15.01
C GLN A 244 -15.65 -4.55 14.08
N SER A 245 -15.25 -4.69 12.81
CA SER A 245 -16.01 -5.48 11.84
C SER A 245 -16.11 -6.95 12.27
N ALA A 246 -15.01 -7.55 12.74
CA ALA A 246 -15.02 -8.93 13.21
C ALA A 246 -15.95 -9.13 14.43
N LEU A 247 -15.92 -8.24 15.41
CA LEU A 247 -16.77 -8.29 16.60
C LEU A 247 -18.26 -8.24 16.22
N GLN A 248 -18.65 -7.32 15.32
CA GLN A 248 -20.05 -7.22 14.86
C GLN A 248 -20.52 -8.45 14.09
N HIS A 249 -19.61 -9.10 13.36
CA HIS A 249 -19.93 -10.35 12.68
C HIS A 249 -20.06 -11.50 13.68
N ILE A 250 -19.22 -11.56 14.72
CA ILE A 250 -19.34 -12.54 15.81
C ILE A 250 -20.70 -12.36 16.50
N ALA A 251 -21.04 -11.13 16.93
CA ALA A 251 -22.32 -10.85 17.58
C ALA A 251 -23.52 -11.23 16.67
N GLY A 252 -23.46 -10.88 15.39
CA GLY A 252 -24.50 -11.24 14.43
C GLY A 252 -24.67 -12.76 14.24
N TRP A 253 -23.57 -13.51 14.22
CA TRP A 253 -23.60 -14.98 14.15
C TRP A 253 -24.19 -15.61 15.41
N LEU A 254 -23.77 -15.15 16.60
CA LEU A 254 -24.27 -15.63 17.89
C LEU A 254 -25.77 -15.37 18.06
N LYS A 255 -26.26 -14.20 17.61
CA LYS A 255 -27.68 -13.83 17.72
C LYS A 255 -28.56 -14.52 16.70
N LEU A 256 -28.17 -14.54 15.43
CA LEU A 256 -29.04 -15.01 14.34
C LEU A 256 -29.03 -16.52 14.16
N GLU A 257 -27.91 -17.18 14.42
CA GLU A 257 -27.76 -18.61 14.17
C GLU A 257 -27.86 -19.46 15.44
N LEU A 258 -27.41 -18.92 16.58
CA LEU A 258 -27.31 -19.65 17.84
C LEU A 258 -28.32 -19.16 18.90
N SER A 259 -28.96 -18.02 18.69
CA SER A 259 -29.95 -17.39 19.60
C SER A 259 -29.47 -17.30 21.06
N CYS A 260 -28.16 -17.07 21.26
CA CYS A 260 -27.56 -17.06 22.60
C CYS A 260 -27.61 -15.69 23.26
N SER A 261 -27.73 -15.70 24.59
CA SER A 261 -27.78 -14.48 25.42
C SER A 261 -26.44 -14.13 26.03
N SER A 262 -25.51 -15.10 26.14
CA SER A 262 -24.15 -14.92 26.63
C SER A 262 -23.14 -15.79 25.87
N VAL A 263 -21.88 -15.35 25.83
CA VAL A 263 -20.78 -16.08 25.20
C VAL A 263 -20.45 -17.39 25.95
N LEU A 264 -20.63 -17.40 27.27
CA LEU A 264 -20.39 -18.57 28.13
C LEU A 264 -21.23 -19.80 27.73
N GLU A 265 -22.44 -19.59 27.21
CA GLU A 265 -23.35 -20.68 26.80
C GLU A 265 -22.82 -21.51 25.62
N ILE A 266 -21.88 -20.96 24.84
CA ILE A 266 -21.38 -21.52 23.59
C ILE A 266 -19.95 -22.03 23.72
N ILE A 267 -19.13 -21.42 24.58
CA ILE A 267 -17.72 -21.79 24.71
C ILE A 267 -17.55 -23.24 25.18
N TYR A 268 -18.47 -23.77 25.99
CA TYR A 268 -18.43 -25.17 26.44
C TYR A 268 -19.08 -26.18 25.47
N LYS A 269 -19.75 -25.71 24.41
CA LYS A 269 -20.41 -26.57 23.42
C LYS A 269 -19.49 -26.89 22.26
N LYS A 270 -19.17 -28.18 22.10
CA LYS A 270 -18.38 -28.71 20.99
C LYS A 270 -19.12 -28.64 19.64
N ASP A 271 -20.38 -29.03 19.62
CA ASP A 271 -21.18 -29.11 18.40
C ASP A 271 -22.05 -27.85 18.24
N ARG A 272 -21.89 -27.18 17.09
CA ARG A 272 -22.60 -25.96 16.73
C ARG A 272 -23.27 -26.15 15.37
N PRO A 273 -24.51 -25.67 15.16
CA PRO A 273 -25.27 -25.84 13.92
C PRO A 273 -24.55 -25.30 12.68
N ALA A 274 -23.82 -24.20 12.80
CA ALA A 274 -22.96 -23.69 11.73
C ALA A 274 -21.71 -23.00 12.30
N THR A 275 -20.59 -23.13 11.59
CA THR A 275 -19.36 -22.41 11.93
C THR A 275 -19.47 -20.94 11.57
N PHE A 276 -18.67 -20.08 12.22
CA PHE A 276 -18.58 -18.66 11.90
C PHE A 276 -18.19 -18.44 10.43
N THR A 277 -17.24 -19.22 9.93
CA THR A 277 -16.81 -19.17 8.53
C THR A 277 -17.95 -19.53 7.55
N ASP A 278 -18.73 -20.58 7.83
CA ASP A 278 -19.83 -21.00 6.96
C ASP A 278 -20.98 -19.97 6.95
N TRP A 279 -21.26 -19.35 8.10
CA TRP A 279 -22.20 -18.24 8.20
C TRP A 279 -21.72 -17.02 7.39
N MET A 280 -20.44 -16.66 7.49
CA MET A 280 -19.85 -15.57 6.70
C MET A 280 -19.92 -15.81 5.19
N VAL A 281 -19.69 -17.05 4.75
CA VAL A 281 -19.78 -17.42 3.33
C VAL A 281 -21.23 -17.38 2.85
N ARG A 282 -22.20 -17.87 3.64
CA ARG A 282 -23.64 -17.77 3.32
C ARG A 282 -24.10 -16.32 3.22
N LYS A 283 -23.67 -15.47 4.16
CA LYS A 283 -23.96 -14.02 4.15
C LYS A 283 -23.42 -13.32 2.89
N ASN A 284 -22.36 -13.85 2.28
CA ASN A 284 -21.78 -13.34 1.04
C ASN A 284 -22.23 -14.13 -0.20
N ASN A 285 -23.49 -14.59 -0.22
CA ASN A 285 -24.10 -15.35 -1.32
C ASN A 285 -23.30 -16.61 -1.73
N GLY A 286 -22.63 -17.26 -0.78
CA GLY A 286 -21.83 -18.45 -1.02
C GLY A 286 -20.43 -18.19 -1.59
N GLN A 287 -20.05 -16.94 -1.87
CA GLN A 287 -18.76 -16.62 -2.49
C GLN A 287 -17.64 -16.48 -1.45
N VAL A 288 -16.55 -17.23 -1.64
CA VAL A 288 -15.33 -17.11 -0.84
C VAL A 288 -14.46 -15.98 -1.38
N THR A 289 -14.17 -14.97 -0.56
CA THR A 289 -13.33 -13.82 -0.94
C THR A 289 -12.16 -13.62 0.04
N ARG A 290 -11.12 -12.90 -0.41
CA ARG A 290 -9.98 -12.51 0.45
C ARG A 290 -10.40 -11.60 1.61
N THR A 291 -11.49 -10.85 1.45
CA THR A 291 -12.06 -10.00 2.51
C THR A 291 -12.64 -10.86 3.64
N ILE A 292 -13.36 -11.94 3.31
CA ILE A 292 -13.85 -12.90 4.32
C ILE A 292 -12.69 -13.49 5.11
N LEU A 293 -11.60 -13.87 4.42
CA LEU A 293 -10.40 -14.37 5.11
C LEU A 293 -9.81 -13.34 6.08
N THR A 294 -9.85 -12.05 5.74
CA THR A 294 -9.37 -10.99 6.64
C THR A 294 -10.25 -10.88 7.88
N VAL A 295 -11.57 -10.89 7.72
CA VAL A 295 -12.54 -10.84 8.83
C VAL A 295 -12.46 -12.10 9.71
N VAL A 296 -12.35 -13.29 9.12
CA VAL A 296 -12.27 -14.55 9.88
C VAL A 296 -10.93 -14.67 10.64
N ASN A 297 -9.81 -14.22 10.05
CA ASN A 297 -8.55 -14.13 10.79
C ASN A 297 -8.65 -13.16 11.98
N ALA A 298 -9.32 -12.02 11.79
CA ALA A 298 -9.53 -11.05 12.86
C ALA A 298 -10.44 -11.64 13.96
N ALA A 299 -11.55 -12.27 13.58
CA ALA A 299 -12.47 -12.94 14.49
C ALA A 299 -11.80 -14.06 15.28
N ARG A 300 -10.87 -14.82 14.69
CA ARG A 300 -10.07 -15.83 15.42
C ARG A 300 -9.21 -15.23 16.51
N LYS A 301 -8.53 -14.10 16.25
CA LYS A 301 -7.70 -13.45 17.26
C LYS A 301 -8.55 -12.93 18.44
N ILE A 302 -9.70 -12.34 18.13
CA ILE A 302 -10.66 -11.93 19.16
C ILE A 302 -11.17 -13.15 19.93
N SER A 303 -11.50 -14.24 19.23
CA SER A 303 -11.94 -15.49 19.86
C SER A 303 -10.90 -16.06 20.82
N LEU A 304 -9.61 -16.07 20.46
CA LEU A 304 -8.55 -16.55 21.34
C LEU A 304 -8.42 -15.68 22.59
N SER A 305 -8.48 -14.36 22.41
CA SER A 305 -8.45 -13.42 23.54
C SER A 305 -9.65 -13.58 24.47
N ILE A 306 -10.84 -13.85 23.93
CA ILE A 306 -12.03 -14.17 24.74
C ILE A 306 -11.80 -15.47 25.53
N THR A 307 -11.28 -16.52 24.89
CA THR A 307 -10.96 -17.79 25.58
C THR A 307 -9.93 -17.57 26.69
N GLU A 308 -8.87 -16.79 26.45
CA GLU A 308 -7.85 -16.44 27.44
C GLU A 308 -8.44 -15.67 28.63
N GLN A 309 -9.26 -14.65 28.36
CA GLN A 309 -9.93 -13.86 29.40
C GLN A 309 -10.89 -14.69 30.26
N LEU A 310 -11.42 -15.79 29.72
CA LEU A 310 -12.34 -16.68 30.43
C LEU A 310 -11.65 -17.87 31.10
N PHE A 311 -10.35 -18.07 30.84
CA PHE A 311 -9.61 -19.24 31.32
C PHE A 311 -9.66 -19.37 32.85
N ASP A 312 -9.44 -18.28 33.59
CA ASP A 312 -9.44 -18.29 35.06
C ASP A 312 -10.84 -18.55 35.66
N SER A 313 -11.90 -18.21 34.91
CA SER A 313 -13.29 -18.42 35.33
C SER A 313 -13.84 -19.83 35.04
N SER A 314 -13.07 -20.67 34.33
CA SER A 314 -13.58 -21.87 33.66
C SER A 314 -13.80 -23.11 34.53
N SER A 315 -13.44 -23.09 35.81
CA SER A 315 -13.62 -24.23 36.75
C SER A 315 -13.14 -25.60 36.20
N GLY A 316 -12.16 -25.62 35.29
CA GLY A 316 -11.62 -26.85 34.69
C GLY A 316 -12.47 -27.49 33.58
N GLN A 317 -13.50 -26.80 33.06
CA GLN A 317 -14.28 -27.29 31.92
C GLN A 317 -13.56 -27.05 30.58
N THR A 318 -13.68 -28.00 29.65
CA THR A 318 -13.08 -27.87 28.30
C THR A 318 -13.75 -26.76 27.50
N MET A 319 -12.97 -25.74 27.14
CA MET A 319 -13.40 -24.62 26.31
C MET A 319 -13.13 -24.87 24.82
N PHE A 320 -14.02 -24.39 23.97
CA PHE A 320 -13.91 -24.42 22.52
C PHE A 320 -13.95 -23.00 21.95
N ASP A 321 -12.90 -22.62 21.21
CA ASP A 321 -12.83 -21.34 20.48
C ASP A 321 -14.11 -21.07 19.67
N LEU A 322 -14.58 -19.81 19.68
CA LEU A 322 -15.65 -19.35 18.80
C LEU A 322 -15.30 -19.57 17.32
N VAL A 323 -14.03 -19.33 16.95
CA VAL A 323 -13.50 -19.51 15.59
C VAL A 323 -12.30 -20.46 15.62
N THR A 324 -12.50 -21.68 15.13
CA THR A 324 -11.51 -22.76 15.23
C THR A 324 -10.33 -22.61 14.25
N GLU A 325 -9.22 -23.32 14.49
CA GLU A 325 -8.09 -23.30 13.54
C GLU A 325 -8.44 -24.03 12.25
N LYS A 326 -9.19 -25.12 12.41
CA LYS A 326 -9.62 -26.00 11.32
C LYS A 326 -10.46 -25.24 10.29
N GLU A 327 -11.41 -24.40 10.72
CA GLU A 327 -12.21 -23.61 9.77
C GLU A 327 -11.36 -22.56 9.05
N LEU A 328 -10.43 -21.90 9.75
CA LEU A 328 -9.54 -20.91 9.15
C LEU A 328 -8.59 -21.55 8.14
N ALA A 329 -8.04 -22.73 8.45
CA ALA A 329 -7.18 -23.49 7.55
C ALA A 329 -7.92 -23.91 6.27
N LYS A 330 -9.16 -24.40 6.41
CA LYS A 330 -10.04 -24.72 5.27
C LYS A 330 -10.28 -23.48 4.39
N LEU A 331 -10.58 -22.33 5.00
CA LEU A 331 -10.78 -21.08 4.27
C LEU A 331 -9.49 -20.60 3.56
N LYS A 332 -8.33 -20.67 4.23
CA LYS A 332 -7.03 -20.34 3.64
C LYS A 332 -6.75 -21.18 2.39
N ASN A 333 -7.06 -22.48 2.42
CA ASN A 333 -6.85 -23.37 1.28
C ASN A 333 -7.81 -23.02 0.12
N LYS A 334 -9.10 -22.77 0.39
CA LYS A 334 -10.06 -22.29 -0.62
C LYS A 334 -9.68 -20.93 -1.22
N VAL A 335 -9.02 -20.05 -0.47
CA VAL A 335 -8.55 -18.75 -0.98
C VAL A 335 -7.26 -18.89 -1.81
N LYS A 336 -6.40 -19.86 -1.50
CA LYS A 336 -5.20 -20.14 -2.30
C LYS A 336 -5.53 -20.63 -3.71
N SER A 337 -6.63 -21.36 -3.88
CA SER A 337 -7.11 -21.81 -5.19
C SER A 337 -7.79 -20.70 -6.01
N LEU A 338 -8.03 -19.52 -5.44
CA LEU A 338 -8.53 -18.38 -6.22
C LEU A 338 -7.41 -17.83 -7.12
N PRO A 339 -7.71 -17.47 -8.38
CA PRO A 339 -6.72 -16.91 -9.29
C PRO A 339 -6.02 -15.70 -8.66
N LYS A 340 -4.68 -15.73 -8.66
CA LYS A 340 -3.89 -14.56 -8.31
C LYS A 340 -3.89 -13.63 -9.52
N PRO A 341 -4.07 -12.32 -9.33
CA PRO A 341 -3.85 -11.38 -10.43
C PRO A 341 -2.37 -11.47 -10.85
N ASP A 342 -2.13 -11.64 -12.15
CA ASP A 342 -0.79 -11.79 -12.75
C ASP A 342 0.09 -10.53 -12.61
N SER A 343 -0.47 -9.41 -12.15
CA SER A 343 0.24 -8.16 -11.94
C SER A 343 -0.23 -7.38 -10.71
N ALA A 344 0.66 -6.53 -10.21
CA ALA A 344 0.33 -5.56 -9.18
C ALA A 344 -0.78 -4.62 -9.67
N ARG A 345 -1.84 -4.42 -8.87
CA ARG A 345 -2.96 -3.51 -9.20
C ARG A 345 -2.54 -2.06 -9.41
N ALA A 346 -1.36 -1.67 -8.92
CA ALA A 346 -0.80 -0.34 -9.10
C ALA A 346 0.03 -0.28 -10.38
N ARG A 347 -0.51 0.36 -11.42
CA ARG A 347 0.22 0.58 -12.67
C ARG A 347 1.36 1.59 -12.46
N PRO A 348 2.63 1.24 -12.73
CA PRO A 348 3.74 2.19 -12.67
C PRO A 348 3.62 3.24 -13.78
N LEU A 349 4.08 4.47 -13.51
CA LEU A 349 4.14 5.52 -14.54
C LEU A 349 5.03 5.03 -15.69
N ALA A 350 4.52 5.11 -16.92
CA ALA A 350 5.29 4.68 -18.09
C ALA A 350 6.56 5.52 -18.23
N GLU A 351 7.68 4.90 -18.59
CA GLU A 351 9.01 5.55 -18.65
C GLU A 351 9.00 6.82 -19.51
N LYS A 352 8.24 6.83 -20.61
CA LYS A 352 8.03 7.99 -21.47
C LYS A 352 7.53 9.27 -20.79
N PHE A 353 6.78 9.15 -19.68
CA PHE A 353 6.21 10.30 -18.97
C PHE A 353 7.13 10.80 -17.85
N VAL A 354 8.14 10.03 -17.46
CA VAL A 354 9.06 10.38 -16.37
C VAL A 354 9.90 11.62 -16.71
N PRO A 355 10.51 11.75 -17.91
CA PRO A 355 11.24 12.97 -18.27
C PRO A 355 10.37 14.22 -18.25
N ILE A 356 9.13 14.13 -18.74
CA ILE A 356 8.18 15.26 -18.73
C ILE A 356 7.80 15.63 -17.30
N MET A 357 7.56 14.65 -16.45
CA MET A 357 7.29 14.91 -15.04
C MET A 357 8.48 15.59 -14.36
N ARG A 358 9.71 15.12 -14.64
CA ARG A 358 10.93 15.72 -14.11
C ARG A 358 11.05 17.18 -14.55
N GLU A 359 10.88 17.47 -15.84
CA GLU A 359 10.84 18.82 -16.39
C GLU A 359 9.81 19.72 -15.69
N VAL A 360 8.57 19.24 -15.55
CA VAL A 360 7.47 19.99 -14.87
C VAL A 360 7.83 20.32 -13.42
N LEU A 361 8.47 19.39 -12.70
CA LEU A 361 8.79 19.58 -11.29
C LEU A 361 10.05 20.42 -11.06
N GLU A 362 11.07 20.28 -11.91
CA GLU A 362 12.36 20.99 -11.79
C GLU A 362 12.26 22.48 -12.18
N GLU A 363 11.23 22.86 -12.94
CA GLU A 363 10.87 24.26 -13.23
C GLU A 363 10.61 25.14 -11.98
N GLY A 364 10.24 24.52 -10.86
CA GLY A 364 10.06 25.17 -9.56
C GLY A 364 9.14 26.40 -9.60
N ALA A 365 9.54 27.45 -8.88
CA ALA A 365 8.76 28.69 -8.75
C ALA A 365 8.63 29.49 -10.06
N ALA A 366 9.57 29.34 -11.00
CA ALA A 366 9.60 30.12 -12.24
C ALA A 366 8.74 29.52 -13.36
N GLY A 367 8.47 28.22 -13.32
CA GLY A 367 7.64 27.55 -14.33
C GLY A 367 6.25 27.16 -13.83
N TRP A 368 5.73 26.04 -14.31
CA TRP A 368 4.34 25.64 -14.07
C TRP A 368 3.99 25.48 -12.58
N PRO A 369 4.81 24.85 -11.70
CA PRO A 369 4.45 24.72 -10.30
C PRO A 369 4.19 26.08 -9.63
N GLY A 370 5.05 27.07 -9.86
CA GLY A 370 4.89 28.43 -9.34
C GLY A 370 3.86 29.30 -10.07
N LYS A 371 3.54 29.03 -11.34
CA LYS A 371 2.54 29.82 -12.09
C LYS A 371 1.12 29.28 -12.00
N SER A 372 0.94 28.00 -11.67
CA SER A 372 -0.36 27.33 -11.65
C SER A 372 -1.30 27.78 -10.53
N GLY A 373 -0.79 28.41 -9.48
CA GLY A 373 -1.56 28.73 -8.27
C GLY A 373 -1.87 27.50 -7.38
N HIS A 374 -1.56 26.28 -7.83
CA HIS A 374 -1.94 25.04 -7.13
C HIS A 374 -1.12 24.73 -5.88
N PHE A 375 0.11 25.25 -5.84
CA PHE A 375 1.07 25.03 -4.74
C PHE A 375 1.38 26.34 -4.02
N HIS A 376 0.36 27.18 -3.78
CA HIS A 376 0.53 28.45 -3.07
C HIS A 376 -0.04 28.37 -1.67
N GLU A 377 0.65 29.03 -0.74
CA GLU A 377 0.22 29.18 0.64
C GLU A 377 0.23 30.67 1.00
N GLU A 378 -0.72 31.09 1.83
CA GLU A 378 -0.83 32.47 2.31
C GLU A 378 0.00 32.64 3.58
N VAL A 379 1.03 33.49 3.52
CA VAL A 379 1.98 33.70 4.62
C VAL A 379 2.04 35.19 5.00
N ILE A 380 2.21 35.47 6.29
CA ILE A 380 2.37 36.83 6.80
C ILE A 380 3.86 37.17 6.79
N ILE A 381 4.29 38.02 5.85
CA ILE A 381 5.68 38.48 5.75
C ILE A 381 5.69 39.97 6.04
N GLY A 382 6.33 40.38 7.14
CA GLY A 382 6.41 41.79 7.55
C GLY A 382 5.03 42.42 7.82
N GLY A 383 4.11 41.67 8.44
CA GLY A 383 2.76 42.14 8.78
C GLY A 383 1.76 42.20 7.63
N LYS A 384 2.14 41.81 6.40
CA LYS A 384 1.23 41.74 5.23
C LYS A 384 1.03 40.29 4.79
N ARG A 385 -0.21 39.90 4.49
CA ARG A 385 -0.53 38.61 3.86
C ARG A 385 -0.02 38.60 2.43
N ARG A 386 0.76 37.59 2.07
CA ARG A 386 1.29 37.35 0.72
C ARG A 386 1.13 35.89 0.36
N SER A 387 0.66 35.64 -0.86
CA SER A 387 0.68 34.32 -1.47
C SER A 387 2.09 33.97 -1.93
N ILE A 388 2.66 32.87 -1.43
CA ILE A 388 3.99 32.38 -1.83
C ILE A 388 3.92 30.95 -2.35
N TYR A 389 4.83 30.61 -3.27
CA TYR A 389 4.99 29.23 -3.75
C TYR A 389 5.58 28.33 -2.65
N CYS A 390 4.90 27.21 -2.40
CA CYS A 390 5.27 26.18 -1.45
C CYS A 390 5.86 24.95 -2.17
N PRO A 391 7.18 24.69 -2.05
CA PRO A 391 7.86 23.61 -2.77
C PRO A 391 7.66 22.22 -2.13
N VAL A 392 6.95 22.12 -1.00
CA VAL A 392 6.81 20.88 -0.21
C VAL A 392 6.33 19.72 -1.08
N ILE A 393 5.13 19.82 -1.67
CA ILE A 393 4.55 18.74 -2.47
C ILE A 393 5.40 18.42 -3.72
N PRO A 394 5.82 19.42 -4.53
CA PRO A 394 6.71 19.17 -5.66
C PRO A 394 8.00 18.44 -5.28
N SER A 395 8.65 18.83 -4.18
CA SER A 395 9.90 18.21 -3.70
C SER A 395 9.69 16.75 -3.33
N LEU A 396 8.58 16.39 -2.67
CA LEU A 396 8.27 14.99 -2.35
C LEU A 396 8.13 14.13 -3.61
N PHE A 397 7.48 14.65 -4.66
CA PHE A 397 7.37 13.93 -5.93
C PHE A 397 8.72 13.80 -6.65
N GLN A 398 9.61 14.81 -6.55
CA GLN A 398 10.97 14.67 -7.06
C GLN A 398 11.74 13.57 -6.32
N VAL A 399 11.67 13.51 -4.98
CA VAL A 399 12.28 12.42 -4.20
C VAL A 399 11.71 11.05 -4.59
N MET A 400 10.40 10.94 -4.85
CA MET A 400 9.76 9.70 -5.32
C MET A 400 10.25 9.20 -6.68
N LEU A 401 10.78 10.10 -7.53
CA LEU A 401 11.34 9.71 -8.84
C LEU A 401 12.71 9.05 -8.69
N GLU A 402 13.48 9.45 -7.68
CA GLU A 402 14.84 8.98 -7.46
C GLU A 402 14.88 7.76 -6.50
N ILE A 403 13.98 7.67 -5.51
CA ILE A 403 14.01 6.62 -4.48
C ILE A 403 12.70 5.83 -4.38
N PRO A 404 12.74 4.49 -4.35
CA PRO A 404 11.56 3.63 -4.22
C PRO A 404 10.96 3.56 -2.79
N LEU A 405 10.96 4.66 -2.02
CA LEU A 405 10.26 4.71 -0.73
C LEU A 405 8.75 4.89 -0.92
N ARG A 406 7.96 4.49 0.07
CA ARG A 406 6.51 4.78 0.04
C ARG A 406 6.29 6.26 0.30
N MET A 407 5.30 6.86 -0.36
CA MET A 407 4.92 8.26 -0.13
C MET A 407 4.70 8.59 1.36
N VAL A 408 4.10 7.66 2.11
CA VAL A 408 3.90 7.83 3.58
C VAL A 408 5.21 7.93 4.37
N GLN A 409 6.27 7.27 3.90
CA GLN A 409 7.59 7.31 4.54
C GLN A 409 8.28 8.64 4.23
N ILE A 410 8.27 9.05 2.95
CA ILE A 410 8.94 10.27 2.47
C ILE A 410 8.33 11.52 3.13
N ARG A 411 6.99 11.60 3.23
CA ARG A 411 6.33 12.73 3.89
C ARG A 411 6.50 12.76 5.41
N ARG A 412 7.01 11.69 6.04
CA ARG A 412 7.23 11.60 7.50
C ARG A 412 8.71 11.62 7.86
N LEU A 413 9.58 11.98 6.91
CA LEU A 413 10.99 12.19 7.18
C LEU A 413 11.14 13.36 8.14
N ASP A 414 12.06 13.19 9.10
CA ASP A 414 12.49 14.28 9.97
C ASP A 414 13.42 15.22 9.20
N SER A 415 13.31 16.51 9.47
CA SER A 415 14.10 17.57 8.86
C SER A 415 15.55 17.61 9.36
N GLY A 416 15.81 17.09 10.57
CA GLY A 416 17.10 17.23 11.25
C GLY A 416 17.35 18.62 11.83
N GLU A 417 16.32 19.49 11.88
CA GLU A 417 16.43 20.81 12.50
C GLU A 417 16.73 20.74 14.01
N GLY A 418 16.28 19.67 14.67
CA GLY A 418 16.47 19.43 16.10
C GLY A 418 17.76 18.70 16.49
N ASP A 419 18.56 18.26 15.52
CA ASP A 419 19.82 17.54 15.77
C ASP A 419 20.95 18.50 16.16
N VAL A 420 22.04 18.00 16.76
CA VAL A 420 23.24 18.79 17.07
C VAL A 420 24.11 19.01 15.83
N VAL A 421 24.10 18.05 14.91
CA VAL A 421 24.80 18.09 13.63
C VAL A 421 23.82 17.88 12.49
N ASN A 422 24.08 18.47 11.33
CA ASN A 422 23.28 18.26 10.14
C ASN A 422 24.17 17.91 8.94
N PHE A 423 23.56 17.35 7.89
CA PHE A 423 24.25 17.06 6.63
C PHE A 423 23.93 18.16 5.62
N ASN A 424 24.92 19.01 5.34
CA ASN A 424 24.79 20.11 4.40
C ASN A 424 24.97 19.58 2.97
N ALA A 425 23.89 19.59 2.18
CA ALA A 425 23.93 19.09 0.82
C ALA A 425 24.40 20.13 -0.21
N ASP A 426 24.77 21.35 0.20
CA ASP A 426 25.49 22.31 -0.65
C ASP A 426 27.00 21.97 -0.70
N THR A 427 27.57 21.58 0.43
CA THR A 427 28.99 21.17 0.56
C THR A 427 29.19 19.65 0.51
N MET A 428 28.12 18.87 0.73
CA MET A 428 28.12 17.41 0.89
C MET A 428 28.90 16.92 2.14
N GLU A 429 28.90 17.72 3.20
CA GLU A 429 29.63 17.45 4.44
C GLU A 429 28.72 17.57 5.67
N TRP A 430 29.16 16.95 6.78
CA TRP A 430 28.51 17.13 8.08
C TRP A 430 29.03 18.39 8.76
N GLU A 431 28.13 19.23 9.25
CA GLU A 431 28.45 20.45 9.99
C GLU A 431 27.63 20.55 11.27
N ASP A 432 28.05 21.43 12.18
CA ASP A 432 27.29 21.74 13.38
C ASP A 432 25.99 22.45 13.01
N ASN A 433 24.90 22.06 13.65
CA ASN A 433 23.60 22.65 13.38
C ASN A 433 23.48 23.99 14.14
N GLU A 434 23.41 25.09 13.41
CA GLU A 434 23.25 26.44 13.97
C GLU A 434 21.78 26.92 13.98
N GLY A 435 20.84 26.03 13.63
CA GLY A 435 19.41 26.35 13.57
C GLY A 435 18.82 26.72 14.93
N ALA A 436 17.69 27.44 14.93
CA ALA A 436 17.03 27.96 16.13
C ALA A 436 16.64 26.87 17.16
N ILE A 437 16.42 25.64 16.70
CA ILE A 437 16.05 24.48 17.52
C ILE A 437 17.16 23.42 17.56
N ALA A 438 18.39 23.77 17.19
CA ALA A 438 19.52 22.83 17.25
C ALA A 438 19.71 22.26 18.66
N GLY A 439 19.94 20.94 18.74
CA GLY A 439 20.07 20.23 20.01
C GLY A 439 18.75 20.00 20.77
N TYR A 440 17.59 20.30 20.17
CA TYR A 440 16.27 19.98 20.73
C TYR A 440 16.17 18.50 21.14
N TRP A 441 16.57 17.57 20.27
CA TRP A 441 16.49 16.13 20.57
C TRP A 441 17.44 15.69 21.68
N LYS A 442 18.61 16.33 21.77
CA LYS A 442 19.57 16.11 22.86
C LYS A 442 18.96 16.51 24.20
N SER A 443 18.21 17.61 24.23
CA SER A 443 17.58 18.12 25.46
C SER A 443 16.43 17.24 25.97
N ILE A 444 15.71 16.57 25.07
CA ILE A 444 14.50 15.81 25.41
C ILE A 444 14.81 14.33 25.71
N ASN A 445 15.54 13.65 24.82
CA ASN A 445 15.73 12.20 24.89
C ASN A 445 17.22 11.78 24.86
N GLY A 446 18.17 12.72 24.84
CA GLY A 446 19.60 12.41 24.71
C GLY A 446 20.00 11.87 23.32
N GLU A 447 19.10 11.94 22.33
CA GLU A 447 19.31 11.52 20.95
C GLU A 447 19.73 12.70 20.05
N GLY A 448 20.13 12.46 18.80
CA GLY A 448 20.57 13.53 17.88
C GLY A 448 21.92 14.16 18.26
N THR A 449 22.71 13.49 19.13
CA THR A 449 23.95 14.00 19.73
C THR A 449 25.18 13.89 18.83
N SER A 450 25.11 13.09 17.77
CA SER A 450 26.20 12.88 16.81
C SER A 450 25.65 12.42 15.46
N LYS A 451 26.49 12.42 14.43
CA LYS A 451 26.16 12.05 13.03
C LYS A 451 25.55 10.64 12.87
N SER A 452 25.91 9.68 13.74
CA SER A 452 25.33 8.34 13.76
C SER A 452 24.04 8.22 14.58
N HIS A 453 23.72 9.24 15.39
CA HIS A 453 22.50 9.33 16.19
C HIS A 453 21.55 10.42 15.68
N ALA A 454 21.87 11.09 14.57
CA ALA A 454 21.03 12.10 13.94
C ALA A 454 19.66 11.53 13.55
N ARG A 455 18.59 12.27 13.83
CA ARG A 455 17.20 11.88 13.53
C ARG A 455 16.73 12.36 12.18
N GLY A 456 17.36 13.41 11.64
CA GLY A 456 17.05 13.98 10.33
C GLY A 456 17.11 12.97 9.19
N TYR A 457 16.63 13.40 8.01
CA TYR A 457 16.55 12.56 6.82
C TYR A 457 17.90 11.95 6.39
N ALA A 458 19.03 12.56 6.77
CA ALA A 458 20.37 12.05 6.55
C ALA A 458 20.94 11.47 7.84
N ARG A 459 21.61 10.31 7.76
CA ARG A 459 22.26 9.68 8.90
C ARG A 459 23.51 8.93 8.45
N GLU A 460 24.58 9.03 9.23
CA GLU A 460 25.82 8.30 8.94
C GLU A 460 25.69 6.86 9.47
N VAL A 461 26.00 5.89 8.61
CA VAL A 461 26.11 4.48 8.95
C VAL A 461 27.59 4.15 9.03
N TYR A 462 28.04 3.70 10.21
CA TYR A 462 29.40 3.20 10.40
C TYR A 462 29.54 1.84 9.74
N ASP A 463 30.48 1.74 8.80
CA ASP A 463 30.99 0.49 8.27
C ASP A 463 32.49 0.40 8.61
N HIS A 464 33.03 -0.82 8.70
CA HIS A 464 34.43 -1.06 9.07
C HIS A 464 35.43 -0.52 8.01
N ILE A 465 34.95 -0.26 6.79
CA ILE A 465 35.75 0.20 5.65
C ILE A 465 35.66 1.73 5.50
N LYS A 466 34.45 2.29 5.42
CA LYS A 466 34.21 3.73 5.30
C LYS A 466 32.80 4.09 5.77
N PRO A 467 32.59 5.19 6.51
CA PRO A 467 31.25 5.67 6.83
C PRO A 467 30.48 6.07 5.56
N ILE A 468 29.18 5.74 5.53
CA ILE A 468 28.29 6.05 4.40
C ILE A 468 27.15 6.93 4.91
N VAL A 469 26.85 8.02 4.19
CA VAL A 469 25.66 8.82 4.45
C VAL A 469 24.46 8.16 3.78
N GLY A 470 23.50 7.71 4.59
CA GLY A 470 22.25 7.11 4.14
C GLY A 470 21.03 7.99 4.42
N ILE A 471 19.86 7.46 4.06
CA ILE A 471 18.57 8.09 4.33
C ILE A 471 17.92 7.43 5.53
N ASN A 472 17.63 8.22 6.56
CA ASN A 472 16.96 7.75 7.75
C ASN A 472 15.45 7.69 7.52
N VAL A 473 14.87 6.49 7.53
CA VAL A 473 13.42 6.29 7.33
C VAL A 473 12.75 6.05 8.67
N ASN A 474 12.07 7.08 9.16
CA ASN A 474 11.52 7.17 10.52
C ASN A 474 10.31 6.26 10.75
N THR A 475 9.63 5.81 9.69
CA THR A 475 8.38 5.04 9.82
C THR A 475 8.33 3.83 8.88
N ASN A 476 7.81 2.71 9.40
CA ASN A 476 7.48 1.52 8.62
C ASN A 476 6.09 0.96 9.00
N LYS A 477 5.61 -0.04 8.25
CA LYS A 477 4.33 -0.71 8.50
C LYS A 477 4.23 -1.34 9.90
N THR A 478 5.38 -1.63 10.52
CA THR A 478 5.51 -2.23 11.86
C THR A 478 5.87 -1.21 12.94
N GLY A 479 5.96 0.09 12.64
CA GLY A 479 6.37 1.13 13.59
C GLY A 479 7.87 1.44 13.57
N GLU A 480 8.71 0.42 13.46
CA GLU A 480 10.18 0.57 13.58
C GLU A 480 10.85 1.40 12.45
N PRO A 481 11.75 2.35 12.79
CA PRO A 481 12.58 3.06 11.84
C PRO A 481 13.71 2.19 11.27
N TYR A 482 14.21 2.54 10.09
CA TYR A 482 15.38 1.88 9.48
C TYR A 482 16.19 2.87 8.66
N ILE A 483 17.47 2.57 8.43
CA ILE A 483 18.35 3.40 7.61
C ILE A 483 18.53 2.73 6.25
N LEU A 484 18.38 3.50 5.18
CA LEU A 484 18.71 3.09 3.83
C LEU A 484 20.14 3.56 3.52
N PRO A 485 21.16 2.67 3.47
CA PRO A 485 22.54 3.04 3.20
C PRO A 485 22.76 3.32 1.71
N TRP A 486 22.09 4.36 1.21
CA TRP A 486 22.16 4.77 -0.19
C TRP A 486 22.38 6.28 -0.24
N PHE A 487 23.58 6.66 -0.65
CA PHE A 487 23.93 8.05 -0.86
C PHE A 487 23.42 8.52 -2.23
N ILE A 488 22.46 9.44 -2.25
CA ILE A 488 21.98 10.07 -3.48
C ILE A 488 22.11 11.59 -3.33
N PRO A 489 23.18 12.20 -3.87
CA PRO A 489 23.43 13.64 -3.76
C PRO A 489 22.20 14.48 -4.12
N LYS A 490 21.51 14.12 -5.21
CA LYS A 490 20.31 14.82 -5.67
C LYS A 490 19.18 14.81 -4.65
N VAL A 491 18.96 13.70 -3.94
CA VAL A 491 17.88 13.60 -2.96
C VAL A 491 18.23 14.37 -1.70
N HIS A 492 19.47 14.26 -1.22
CA HIS A 492 19.93 15.09 -0.10
C HIS A 492 19.83 16.57 -0.43
N LYS A 493 20.15 16.98 -1.67
CA LYS A 493 20.02 18.36 -2.15
C LYS A 493 18.57 18.85 -2.16
N ILE A 494 17.64 18.06 -2.70
CA ILE A 494 16.20 18.41 -2.68
C ILE A 494 15.68 18.58 -1.26
N LEU A 495 16.03 17.66 -0.35
CA LEU A 495 15.59 17.71 1.04
C LEU A 495 16.25 18.87 1.82
N TRP A 496 17.53 19.17 1.54
CA TRP A 496 18.24 20.31 2.12
C TRP A 496 17.66 21.65 1.68
N ASP A 497 17.39 21.83 0.39
CA ASP A 497 16.75 23.05 -0.12
C ASP A 497 15.33 23.21 0.42
N LEU A 498 14.60 22.09 0.59
CA LEU A 498 13.30 22.10 1.25
C LEU A 498 13.42 22.50 2.73
N ARG A 499 14.41 21.99 3.46
CA ARG A 499 14.68 22.36 4.86
C ARG A 499 14.94 23.87 4.99
N LYS A 500 15.85 24.43 4.18
CA LYS A 500 16.13 25.89 4.18
C LYS A 500 14.87 26.72 3.91
N TRP A 501 14.00 26.24 3.01
CA TRP A 501 12.73 26.91 2.75
C TRP A 501 11.80 26.85 3.98
N GLN A 502 11.72 25.70 4.65
CA GLN A 502 10.90 25.52 5.84
C GLN A 502 11.37 26.39 7.01
N GLU A 503 12.68 26.42 7.31
CA GLU A 503 13.25 27.27 8.36
C GLU A 503 12.94 28.76 8.12
N LYS A 504 12.91 29.19 6.85
CA LYS A 504 12.66 30.59 6.47
C LYS A 504 11.18 30.99 6.50
N TYR A 505 10.28 30.13 6.03
CA TYR A 505 8.87 30.50 5.80
C TYR A 505 7.87 29.81 6.73
N ASN A 506 8.24 28.66 7.30
CA ASN A 506 7.39 27.85 8.17
C ASN A 506 8.20 27.28 9.36
N PRO A 507 8.77 28.16 10.21
CA PRO A 507 9.57 27.76 11.36
C PRO A 507 8.72 26.96 12.35
N ILE A 508 9.36 26.03 13.06
CA ILE A 508 8.72 25.16 14.05
C ILE A 508 9.51 25.19 15.35
N SER A 509 8.82 25.17 16.49
CA SER A 509 9.43 25.25 17.82
C SER A 509 9.47 23.91 18.57
N GLN A 510 8.65 22.94 18.16
CA GLN A 510 8.49 21.66 18.84
C GLN A 510 8.21 20.51 17.88
N HIS A 511 8.46 19.28 18.32
CA HIS A 511 8.10 18.09 17.56
C HIS A 511 6.58 17.89 17.48
N ILE A 512 6.17 17.02 16.56
CA ILE A 512 4.81 16.50 16.51
C ILE A 512 4.80 15.00 16.81
N THR A 513 3.68 14.54 17.34
CA THR A 513 3.49 13.16 17.80
C THR A 513 2.82 12.27 16.74
N PRO A 514 2.92 10.93 16.85
CA PRO A 514 2.21 10.00 15.97
C PRO A 514 0.71 10.24 15.86
N LYS A 515 0.06 10.68 16.95
CA LYS A 515 -1.38 11.02 16.95
C LYS A 515 -1.70 12.20 16.03
N GLN A 516 -0.75 13.10 15.79
CA GLN A 516 -0.88 14.27 14.93
C GLN A 516 -0.56 13.96 13.45
N TYR A 517 0.55 13.27 13.16
CA TYR A 517 0.97 13.06 11.76
C TYR A 517 0.42 11.78 11.08
N VAL A 518 -0.17 10.85 11.85
CA VAL A 518 -0.82 9.68 11.27
C VAL A 518 -2.22 10.05 10.77
N ASP A 519 -2.39 10.03 9.44
CA ASP A 519 -3.69 10.20 8.80
C ASP A 519 -4.73 9.26 9.42
N ALA A 520 -5.82 9.83 9.94
CA ALA A 520 -6.87 9.10 10.66
C ALA A 520 -6.30 8.19 11.77
N SER A 521 -5.53 8.77 12.70
CA SER A 521 -4.91 8.10 13.85
C SER A 521 -5.89 7.21 14.62
N SER A 522 -7.17 7.59 14.73
CA SER A 522 -8.24 6.77 15.32
C SER A 522 -8.50 5.40 14.63
N ARG A 523 -7.96 5.19 13.43
CA ARG A 523 -8.00 3.91 12.70
C ARG A 523 -6.72 3.08 12.82
N SER A 524 -5.75 3.57 13.59
CA SER A 524 -4.52 2.87 13.92
C SER A 524 -4.59 2.39 15.37
N PRO A 525 -3.99 1.24 15.72
CA PRO A 525 -3.92 0.78 17.11
C PRO A 525 -3.02 1.70 17.94
N ASP A 526 -3.39 1.97 19.19
CA ASP A 526 -2.61 2.83 20.10
C ASP A 526 -1.19 2.30 20.33
N VAL A 527 -1.05 0.99 20.56
CA VAL A 527 0.27 0.31 20.66
C VAL A 527 1.15 0.60 19.43
N THR A 528 0.56 0.64 18.24
CA THR A 528 1.31 0.93 17.01
C THR A 528 1.69 2.40 16.92
N LEU A 529 0.89 3.30 17.48
CA LEU A 529 1.19 4.73 17.51
C LEU A 529 2.29 5.04 18.53
N GLU A 530 2.29 4.39 19.69
CA GLU A 530 3.30 4.56 20.75
C GLU A 530 4.69 4.07 20.31
N GLU A 531 4.77 3.04 19.46
CA GLU A 531 6.03 2.57 18.88
C GLU A 531 6.60 3.49 17.79
N MET A 532 5.81 4.44 17.27
CA MET A 532 6.30 5.36 16.24
C MET A 532 7.03 6.56 16.86
N PRO A 533 8.12 7.04 16.22
CA PRO A 533 8.90 8.14 16.75
C PRO A 533 8.19 9.49 16.59
N ASP A 534 8.36 10.38 17.56
CA ASP A 534 8.12 11.81 17.38
C ASP A 534 9.02 12.38 16.28
N ILE A 535 8.53 13.37 15.52
CA ILE A 535 9.29 13.92 14.40
C ILE A 535 9.17 15.44 14.32
N ILE A 536 10.21 16.07 13.76
CA ILE A 536 10.16 17.43 13.23
C ILE A 536 10.08 17.32 11.71
N PRO A 537 8.87 17.29 11.13
CA PRO A 537 8.68 16.84 9.76
C PRO A 537 9.24 17.83 8.73
N ILE A 538 9.98 17.29 7.77
CA ILE A 538 10.46 18.08 6.62
C ILE A 538 9.32 18.47 5.67
N ALA A 539 8.29 17.63 5.59
CA ALA A 539 7.15 17.79 4.69
C ALA A 539 5.94 18.48 5.35
N ARG A 540 6.22 19.53 6.15
CA ARG A 540 5.19 20.31 6.85
C ARG A 540 4.56 21.37 5.96
N LEU A 541 3.25 21.56 6.09
CA LEU A 541 2.47 22.65 5.53
C LEU A 541 2.01 23.58 6.66
N PHE A 542 1.45 24.73 6.29
CA PHE A 542 0.87 25.68 7.25
C PHE A 542 -0.38 25.11 7.93
N PRO A 543 -0.71 25.59 9.15
CA PRO A 543 -1.96 25.27 9.83
C PRO A 543 -3.17 25.61 8.97
N ASN A 544 -4.24 24.83 9.11
CA ASN A 544 -5.51 25.10 8.44
C ASN A 544 -6.70 24.87 9.36
N LYS A 545 -7.91 25.21 8.88
CA LYS A 545 -9.16 25.07 9.65
C LYS A 545 -9.39 23.68 10.27
N TYR A 546 -8.84 22.62 9.67
CA TYR A 546 -9.04 21.24 10.13
C TYR A 546 -7.88 20.74 11.01
N HIS A 547 -6.74 21.40 10.97
CA HIS A 547 -5.51 21.02 11.66
C HIS A 547 -4.79 22.32 12.04
N ASP A 548 -5.16 22.83 13.20
CA ASP A 548 -4.74 24.14 13.70
C ASP A 548 -3.50 24.02 14.60
N TYR A 549 -2.44 23.39 14.07
CA TYR A 549 -1.18 23.20 14.78
C TYR A 549 0.00 23.30 13.83
N ASP A 550 1.11 23.81 14.34
CA ASP A 550 2.35 23.97 13.58
C ASP A 550 3.00 22.62 13.29
N GLY A 551 3.72 22.53 12.17
CA GLY A 551 4.37 21.28 11.77
C GLY A 551 3.44 20.26 11.10
N ARG A 552 2.20 20.62 10.76
CA ARG A 552 1.26 19.71 10.10
C ARG A 552 1.85 19.06 8.85
N VAL A 553 1.92 17.73 8.84
CA VAL A 553 2.37 16.97 7.66
C VAL A 553 1.33 17.02 6.55
N VAL A 554 1.77 17.26 5.30
CA VAL A 554 0.90 17.21 4.11
C VAL A 554 0.08 15.93 4.04
N THR A 555 -1.25 15.98 3.89
CA THR A 555 -2.12 14.79 3.96
C THR A 555 -2.11 13.92 2.70
N TYR A 556 -2.55 12.65 2.80
CA TYR A 556 -2.70 11.78 1.63
C TYR A 556 -3.66 12.37 0.59
N THR A 557 -4.73 13.03 1.02
CA THR A 557 -5.72 13.65 0.14
C THR A 557 -5.13 14.80 -0.67
N GLU A 558 -4.30 15.63 -0.05
CA GLU A 558 -3.61 16.74 -0.74
C GLU A 558 -2.62 16.23 -1.78
N LEU A 559 -1.83 15.21 -1.42
CA LEU A 559 -0.92 14.54 -2.37
C LEU A 559 -1.67 13.91 -3.55
N HIS A 560 -2.81 13.29 -3.29
CA HIS A 560 -3.63 12.66 -4.34
C HIS A 560 -4.23 13.70 -5.30
N ARG A 561 -4.65 14.87 -4.80
CA ARG A 561 -5.11 15.98 -5.65
C ARG A 561 -3.96 16.57 -6.47
N ALA A 562 -2.83 16.85 -5.83
CA ALA A 562 -1.62 17.34 -6.49
C ALA A 562 -1.14 16.39 -7.60
N TRP A 563 -1.20 15.09 -7.35
CA TRP A 563 -0.91 14.07 -8.35
C TRP A 563 -1.79 14.20 -9.59
N GLY A 564 -3.08 14.48 -9.41
CA GLY A 564 -4.01 14.76 -10.51
C GLY A 564 -3.60 15.96 -11.35
N TRP A 565 -3.19 17.07 -10.71
CA TRP A 565 -2.73 18.28 -11.41
C TRP A 565 -1.43 18.02 -12.20
N ILE A 566 -0.47 17.31 -11.60
CA ILE A 566 0.79 16.94 -12.27
C ILE A 566 0.52 16.05 -13.49
N LEU A 567 -0.33 15.03 -13.35
CA LEU A 567 -0.70 14.17 -14.49
C LEU A 567 -1.43 14.92 -15.60
N GLN A 568 -2.26 15.91 -15.25
CA GLN A 568 -2.95 16.76 -16.22
C GLN A 568 -1.95 17.61 -17.02
N GLU A 569 -0.94 18.18 -16.36
CA GLU A 569 0.10 18.94 -17.04
C GLU A 569 0.99 18.04 -17.91
N ILE A 570 1.35 16.84 -17.44
CA ILE A 570 2.07 15.84 -18.26
C ILE A 570 1.25 15.50 -19.51
N GLN A 571 -0.04 15.24 -19.36
CA GLN A 571 -0.95 14.97 -20.47
C GLN A 571 -0.97 16.14 -21.47
N ARG A 572 -1.06 17.38 -20.98
CA ARG A 572 -1.08 18.58 -21.82
C ARG A 572 0.21 18.71 -22.62
N ARG A 573 1.38 18.62 -21.97
CA ARG A 573 2.69 18.70 -22.64
C ARG A 573 2.89 17.55 -23.62
N TRP A 574 2.48 16.34 -23.25
CA TRP A 574 2.53 15.17 -24.13
C TRP A 574 1.73 15.39 -25.41
N ASN A 575 0.45 15.76 -25.27
CA ASN A 575 -0.46 15.91 -26.41
C ASN A 575 -0.07 17.09 -27.30
N LEU A 576 0.52 18.15 -26.72
CA LEU A 576 1.07 19.26 -27.50
C LEU A 576 2.31 18.84 -28.30
N ARG A 577 3.20 18.03 -27.71
CA ARG A 577 4.38 17.49 -28.40
C ARG A 577 4.03 16.41 -29.44
N HIS A 578 2.93 15.68 -29.24
CA HIS A 578 2.54 14.54 -30.07
C HIS A 578 1.04 14.61 -30.48
N PRO A 579 0.66 15.54 -31.37
CA PRO A 579 -0.74 15.71 -31.78
C PRO A 579 -1.32 14.47 -32.48
N GLY A 580 -0.48 13.63 -33.10
CA GLY A 580 -0.90 12.39 -33.77
C GLY A 580 -1.16 11.19 -32.85
N ASN A 581 -0.78 11.25 -31.56
CA ASN A 581 -1.00 10.17 -30.59
C ASN A 581 -1.39 10.74 -29.21
N PRO A 582 -2.62 11.30 -29.10
CA PRO A 582 -3.08 11.89 -27.85
C PRO A 582 -3.31 10.81 -26.79
N VAL A 583 -2.84 11.07 -25.58
CA VAL A 583 -3.06 10.22 -24.42
C VAL A 583 -4.04 10.88 -23.45
N VAL A 584 -4.79 10.05 -22.74
CA VAL A 584 -5.62 10.46 -21.59
C VAL A 584 -5.08 9.77 -20.35
N LEU A 585 -4.51 10.55 -19.43
CA LEU A 585 -3.93 10.11 -18.16
C LEU A 585 -4.89 10.35 -16.99
N VAL A 586 -5.72 11.40 -17.10
CA VAL A 586 -6.68 11.84 -16.08
C VAL A 586 -8.07 11.95 -16.69
N GLU A 587 -9.04 11.30 -16.04
CA GLU A 587 -10.46 11.52 -16.33
C GLU A 587 -10.99 12.61 -15.39
N LEU A 588 -11.51 13.70 -15.96
CA LEU A 588 -12.11 14.78 -15.21
C LEU A 588 -13.55 14.43 -14.82
N HIS A 589 -13.96 14.83 -13.63
CA HIS A 589 -15.33 14.67 -13.18
C HIS A 589 -16.27 15.61 -13.97
N GLU A 590 -17.39 15.09 -14.45
CA GLU A 590 -18.29 15.78 -15.40
C GLU A 590 -18.75 17.17 -14.91
N LYS A 591 -19.11 17.27 -13.62
CA LYS A 591 -19.68 18.50 -13.03
C LYS A 591 -18.65 19.49 -12.48
N SER A 592 -17.56 19.01 -11.88
CA SER A 592 -16.59 19.87 -11.19
C SER A 592 -15.36 20.19 -12.03
N LYS A 593 -15.19 19.50 -13.17
CA LYS A 593 -13.99 19.54 -14.03
C LYS A 593 -12.68 19.26 -13.28
N GLN A 594 -12.77 18.74 -12.06
CA GLN A 594 -11.62 18.35 -11.25
C GLN A 594 -11.13 16.95 -11.65
N PRO A 595 -9.84 16.65 -11.48
CA PRO A 595 -9.29 15.31 -11.70
C PRO A 595 -10.00 14.25 -10.85
N GLY A 596 -10.70 13.30 -11.50
CA GLY A 596 -11.56 12.30 -10.84
C GLY A 596 -10.95 10.90 -10.76
N ARG A 597 -10.51 10.34 -11.91
CA ARG A 597 -9.83 9.04 -11.96
C ARG A 597 -8.46 9.16 -12.61
N TYR A 598 -7.49 8.47 -12.02
CA TYR A 598 -6.10 8.46 -12.47
C TYR A 598 -5.73 7.09 -13.03
N ARG A 599 -5.13 7.05 -14.22
CA ARG A 599 -4.62 5.79 -14.80
C ARG A 599 -3.38 5.25 -14.07
N TYR A 600 -2.60 6.15 -13.46
CA TYR A 600 -1.40 5.83 -12.71
C TYR A 600 -1.59 6.23 -11.25
N SER A 601 -1.15 5.36 -10.34
CA SER A 601 -1.21 5.63 -8.90
C SER A 601 0.14 6.13 -8.39
N ILE A 602 0.14 6.93 -7.32
CA ILE A 602 1.37 7.35 -6.62
C ILE A 602 2.20 6.13 -6.18
N HIS A 603 1.55 5.04 -5.78
CA HIS A 603 2.25 3.80 -5.44
C HIS A 603 3.05 3.19 -6.61
N GLY A 604 2.69 3.55 -7.84
CA GLY A 604 3.37 3.12 -9.06
C GLY A 604 4.83 3.56 -9.16
N PHE A 605 5.21 4.70 -8.56
CA PHE A 605 6.62 5.15 -8.51
C PHE A 605 7.51 4.17 -7.76
N ARG A 606 7.04 3.71 -6.61
CA ARG A 606 7.76 2.72 -5.83
C ARG A 606 7.88 1.40 -6.61
N VAL A 607 6.80 0.93 -7.23
CA VAL A 607 6.84 -0.28 -8.07
C VAL A 607 7.85 -0.11 -9.20
N ARG A 608 7.88 1.05 -9.86
CA ARG A 608 8.87 1.40 -10.88
C ARG A 608 10.29 1.36 -10.33
N GLY A 609 10.58 2.09 -9.26
CA GLY A 609 11.93 2.16 -8.69
C GLY A 609 12.46 0.79 -8.24
N LEU A 610 11.63 -0.03 -7.57
CA LEU A 610 11.99 -1.41 -7.21
C LEU A 610 12.21 -2.29 -8.45
N SER A 611 11.40 -2.12 -9.50
CA SER A 611 11.58 -2.85 -10.76
C SER A 611 12.87 -2.44 -11.48
N ASN A 612 13.25 -1.17 -11.41
CA ASN A 612 14.46 -0.66 -12.03
C ASN A 612 15.72 -1.14 -11.29
N LEU A 613 15.72 -1.14 -9.95
CA LEU A 613 16.79 -1.76 -9.17
C LEU A 613 16.95 -3.25 -9.50
N ARG A 614 15.82 -3.97 -9.59
CA ARG A 614 15.83 -5.39 -9.96
C ARG A 614 16.38 -5.61 -11.38
N ARG A 615 15.97 -4.80 -12.36
CA ARG A 615 16.48 -4.86 -13.75
C ARG A 615 17.96 -4.52 -13.87
N GLY A 616 18.44 -3.58 -13.05
CA GLY A 616 19.86 -3.23 -12.97
C GLY A 616 20.75 -4.34 -12.43
N GLY A 617 20.15 -5.42 -11.93
CA GLY A 617 20.88 -6.60 -11.47
C GLY A 617 20.91 -6.80 -9.97
N MET A 618 20.13 -6.01 -9.22
CA MET A 618 20.05 -6.16 -7.77
C MET A 618 19.33 -7.48 -7.38
N PRO A 619 19.95 -8.30 -6.50
CA PRO A 619 19.30 -9.47 -5.90
C PRO A 619 17.98 -9.13 -5.19
N LEU A 620 16.99 -10.03 -5.30
CA LEU A 620 15.63 -9.79 -4.80
C LEU A 620 15.59 -9.57 -3.27
N ASP A 621 16.47 -10.23 -2.52
CA ASP A 621 16.60 -10.07 -1.07
C ASP A 621 17.04 -8.64 -0.69
N ILE A 622 17.99 -8.07 -1.44
CA ILE A 622 18.44 -6.68 -1.25
C ILE A 622 17.34 -5.69 -1.66
N VAL A 623 16.65 -5.93 -2.79
CA VAL A 623 15.49 -5.10 -3.21
C VAL A 623 14.40 -5.05 -2.14
N MET A 624 14.12 -6.18 -1.47
CA MET A 624 13.12 -6.25 -0.40
C MET A 624 13.55 -5.49 0.87
N ARG A 625 14.85 -5.43 1.17
CA ARG A 625 15.42 -4.62 2.25
C ARG A 625 15.34 -3.12 1.95
N VAL A 626 15.69 -2.69 0.73
CA VAL A 626 15.48 -1.31 0.25
C VAL A 626 13.99 -0.92 0.35
N ALA A 627 13.11 -1.89 0.11
CA ALA A 627 11.68 -1.73 0.24
C ALA A 627 11.20 -1.72 1.72
N GLY A 628 12.04 -2.01 2.71
CA GLY A 628 11.63 -2.09 4.13
C GLY A 628 10.59 -3.19 4.41
N HIS A 629 10.53 -4.24 3.58
CA HIS A 629 9.63 -5.38 3.79
C HIS A 629 10.32 -6.44 4.66
N LYS A 630 9.99 -6.51 5.96
CA LYS A 630 10.36 -7.65 6.83
C LYS A 630 9.65 -8.98 6.47
N SER A 631 8.76 -9.02 5.47
CA SER A 631 7.91 -10.19 5.19
C SER A 631 8.07 -10.76 3.78
N MET A 632 9.19 -11.45 3.56
CA MET A 632 9.24 -12.66 2.73
C MET A 632 9.53 -13.80 3.72
N ARG A 633 8.59 -14.75 3.86
CA ARG A 633 8.57 -15.84 4.85
C ARG A 633 9.96 -16.24 5.39
N MET A 634 10.14 -16.20 6.72
CA MET A 634 10.96 -17.03 7.65
C MET A 634 12.29 -17.71 7.23
N ALA A 635 12.75 -17.62 5.98
CA ALA A 635 13.90 -18.33 5.45
C ALA A 635 15.11 -17.42 5.23
N ILE A 636 14.91 -16.11 5.01
CA ILE A 636 15.99 -15.13 4.86
C ILE A 636 16.17 -14.42 6.21
N TYR A 637 16.71 -15.12 7.21
CA TYR A 637 17.03 -14.47 8.49
C TYR A 637 18.51 -14.14 8.66
N TYR A 638 19.45 -14.66 7.86
CA TYR A 638 20.87 -14.44 8.20
C TYR A 638 21.81 -14.21 7.01
N THR A 639 21.96 -12.94 6.69
CA THR A 639 23.21 -12.15 6.63
C THR A 639 22.68 -10.73 6.48
N GLU A 640 22.92 -9.82 7.43
CA GLU A 640 22.72 -8.39 7.14
C GLU A 640 23.86 -8.02 6.19
N PRO A 641 23.59 -7.81 4.88
CA PRO A 641 24.65 -7.34 4.00
C PRO A 641 25.13 -6.01 4.56
N HIS A 642 26.46 -5.82 4.60
CA HIS A 642 27.05 -4.59 5.11
C HIS A 642 26.49 -3.39 4.35
N ALA A 643 26.42 -2.23 5.01
CA ALA A 643 25.89 -1.02 4.42
C ALA A 643 26.58 -0.69 3.08
N LEU A 644 27.89 -0.96 2.98
CA LEU A 644 28.67 -0.82 1.76
C LEU A 644 28.29 -1.82 0.65
N GLU A 645 28.00 -3.08 0.98
CA GLU A 645 27.56 -4.08 0.00
C GLU A 645 26.21 -3.69 -0.61
N ILE A 646 25.29 -3.18 0.23
CA ILE A 646 24.00 -2.64 -0.24
C ILE A 646 24.25 -1.42 -1.12
N ALA A 647 25.10 -0.48 -0.69
CA ALA A 647 25.41 0.73 -1.46
C ALA A 647 26.01 0.39 -2.84
N HIS A 648 27.05 -0.45 -2.89
CA HIS A 648 27.69 -0.87 -4.14
C HIS A 648 26.72 -1.65 -5.05
N ALA A 649 25.89 -2.54 -4.49
CA ALA A 649 24.88 -3.26 -5.28
C ALA A 649 23.83 -2.30 -5.85
N ILE A 650 23.47 -1.24 -5.12
CA ILE A 650 22.60 -0.19 -5.64
C ILE A 650 23.29 0.60 -6.73
N GLU A 651 24.52 1.06 -6.52
CA GLU A 651 25.27 1.87 -7.49
C GLU A 651 25.52 1.10 -8.80
N ALA A 652 25.99 -0.15 -8.72
CA ALA A 652 26.19 -1.00 -9.89
C ALA A 652 24.86 -1.25 -10.64
N ALA A 653 23.77 -1.48 -9.91
CA ALA A 653 22.46 -1.68 -10.52
C ALA A 653 21.91 -0.41 -11.17
N VAL A 654 22.14 0.76 -10.56
CA VAL A 654 21.76 2.05 -11.12
C VAL A 654 22.57 2.30 -12.39
N ALA A 655 23.90 2.13 -12.36
CA ALA A 655 24.79 2.34 -13.49
C ALA A 655 24.45 1.45 -14.70
N ASN A 656 24.26 0.14 -14.49
CA ASN A 656 23.88 -0.79 -15.56
C ASN A 656 22.50 -0.44 -16.15
N ALA A 657 21.53 -0.13 -15.29
CA ALA A 657 20.20 0.28 -15.74
C ALA A 657 20.21 1.68 -16.38
N GLU A 658 21.18 2.53 -16.07
CA GLU A 658 21.36 3.86 -16.64
C GLU A 658 22.03 3.78 -18.02
N GLY A 659 23.04 2.93 -18.21
CA GLY A 659 23.63 2.66 -19.53
C GLY A 659 22.62 2.10 -20.54
N GLN A 660 21.81 1.11 -20.14
CA GLN A 660 20.72 0.60 -20.97
C GLN A 660 19.62 1.65 -21.23
N ARG A 661 19.29 2.48 -20.22
CA ARG A 661 18.31 3.57 -20.37
C ARG A 661 18.81 4.67 -21.28
N GLN A 662 20.06 5.07 -21.12
CA GLN A 662 20.72 6.10 -21.93
C GLN A 662 20.77 5.65 -23.38
N TYR A 663 21.17 4.41 -23.66
CA TYR A 663 21.12 3.84 -25.00
C TYR A 663 19.70 3.84 -25.60
N ILE A 664 18.68 3.45 -24.82
CA ILE A 664 17.27 3.50 -25.26
C ILE A 664 16.83 4.95 -25.52
N ASP A 665 17.23 5.90 -24.69
CA ASP A 665 16.86 7.31 -24.83
C ASP A 665 17.62 8.00 -25.97
N ASP A 666 18.86 7.60 -26.25
CA ASP A 666 19.63 8.03 -27.40
C ASP A 666 19.02 7.45 -28.68
N LEU A 667 18.62 6.18 -28.67
CA LEU A 667 17.84 5.56 -29.75
C LEU A 667 16.44 6.16 -29.94
N LYS A 668 15.90 6.91 -28.98
CA LYS A 668 14.65 7.66 -29.19
C LYS A 668 14.91 9.03 -29.81
N LYS A 669 16.09 9.61 -29.59
CA LYS A 669 16.46 10.95 -30.08
C LYS A 669 17.20 10.89 -31.41
N ALA A 670 17.78 9.76 -31.75
CA ALA A 670 18.53 9.52 -32.96
C ALA A 670 17.66 9.73 -34.22
N THR A 671 18.26 10.23 -35.30
CA THR A 671 17.67 10.12 -36.64
C THR A 671 17.69 8.67 -37.09
N LEU A 672 16.91 8.32 -38.13
CA LEU A 672 16.90 6.95 -38.67
C LEU A 672 18.33 6.47 -38.98
N ASP A 673 19.15 7.30 -39.61
CA ASP A 673 20.54 6.96 -39.95
C ASP A 673 21.43 6.77 -38.72
N GLN A 674 21.24 7.57 -37.67
CA GLN A 674 21.96 7.43 -36.40
C GLN A 674 21.53 6.16 -35.65
N ALA A 675 20.23 5.83 -35.69
CA ALA A 675 19.69 4.63 -35.06
C ALA A 675 20.22 3.36 -35.74
N LEU A 676 20.29 3.38 -37.07
CA LEU A 676 20.89 2.31 -37.87
C LEU A 676 22.38 2.13 -37.57
N GLY A 677 23.10 3.19 -37.24
CA GLY A 677 24.53 3.14 -36.90
C GLY A 677 24.84 2.76 -35.45
N MET A 678 23.84 2.71 -34.55
CA MET A 678 24.07 2.43 -33.13
C MET A 678 23.39 1.14 -32.64
N SER A 679 22.50 0.54 -33.44
CA SER A 679 21.72 -0.63 -33.06
C SER A 679 21.82 -1.78 -34.04
N VAL A 680 21.51 -2.98 -33.55
CA VAL A 680 21.50 -4.22 -34.35
C VAL A 680 20.09 -4.81 -34.40
N SER A 681 19.73 -5.42 -35.52
CA SER A 681 18.47 -6.13 -35.67
C SER A 681 18.64 -7.33 -36.59
N LEU A 682 17.76 -8.33 -36.44
CA LEU A 682 17.75 -9.52 -37.31
C LEU A 682 17.27 -9.18 -38.73
N HIS A 683 16.35 -8.22 -38.85
CA HIS A 683 15.80 -7.78 -40.13
C HIS A 683 16.10 -6.30 -40.38
N SER A 684 16.42 -5.97 -41.63
CA SER A 684 16.69 -4.60 -42.08
C SER A 684 15.49 -3.68 -41.94
N ALA A 685 14.27 -4.21 -41.99
CA ALA A 685 13.03 -3.46 -41.83
C ALA A 685 12.69 -3.15 -40.35
N ALA A 686 13.33 -3.79 -39.37
CA ALA A 686 12.97 -3.65 -37.95
C ALA A 686 13.09 -2.20 -37.46
N ILE A 687 14.21 -1.54 -37.75
CA ILE A 687 14.49 -0.16 -37.34
C ILE A 687 13.67 0.85 -38.17
N PRO A 688 13.63 0.77 -39.52
CA PRO A 688 12.76 1.63 -40.33
C PRO A 688 11.27 1.53 -39.96
N GLU A 689 10.72 0.32 -39.77
CA GLU A 689 9.32 0.15 -39.37
C GLU A 689 9.05 0.71 -37.97
N ALA A 690 9.99 0.54 -37.04
CA ALA A 690 9.90 1.12 -35.71
C ALA A 690 9.84 2.66 -35.77
N TYR A 691 10.65 3.27 -36.64
CA TYR A 691 10.71 4.73 -36.82
C TYR A 691 9.53 5.29 -37.63
N VAL A 692 9.05 4.58 -38.66
CA VAL A 692 7.88 4.94 -39.48
C VAL A 692 6.60 4.89 -38.66
N SER A 693 6.51 4.01 -37.65
CA SER A 693 5.35 3.91 -36.75
C SER A 693 5.13 5.15 -35.84
N GLN A 694 5.98 6.18 -35.95
CA GLN A 694 5.95 7.47 -35.23
C GLN A 694 5.87 7.38 -33.70
N SER A 695 6.07 6.19 -33.10
CA SER A 695 5.99 5.99 -31.66
C SER A 695 7.29 5.45 -31.08
N GLN A 696 8.40 6.18 -31.25
CA GLN A 696 9.69 5.95 -30.56
C GLN A 696 9.54 5.81 -29.02
N VAL A 697 8.45 6.38 -28.53
CA VAL A 697 7.85 6.28 -27.21
C VAL A 697 7.63 4.85 -26.68
N GLN A 698 7.45 3.85 -27.55
CA GLN A 698 7.12 2.46 -27.22
C GLN A 698 8.35 1.58 -27.00
N PHE A 699 9.56 2.12 -27.16
CA PHE A 699 10.80 1.37 -27.01
C PHE A 699 10.98 0.98 -25.53
N CYS A 700 10.88 -0.32 -25.24
CA CYS A 700 11.04 -0.87 -23.89
C CYS A 700 12.10 -1.97 -23.86
N SER A 701 12.86 -2.05 -22.75
CA SER A 701 13.85 -3.12 -22.56
C SER A 701 13.16 -4.46 -22.26
N VAL A 702 13.61 -5.51 -22.94
CA VAL A 702 13.22 -6.91 -22.73
C VAL A 702 14.35 -7.75 -22.09
N ALA A 703 15.25 -7.11 -21.36
CA ALA A 703 16.46 -7.66 -20.72
C ALA A 703 17.59 -8.04 -21.69
N ILE A 704 17.29 -8.70 -22.81
CA ILE A 704 18.29 -9.08 -23.84
C ILE A 704 18.39 -8.07 -24.99
N GLY A 705 17.59 -7.00 -24.95
CA GLY A 705 17.48 -5.99 -26.00
C GLY A 705 16.25 -5.10 -25.82
N ILE A 706 15.73 -4.58 -26.93
CA ILE A 706 14.66 -3.58 -27.01
C ILE A 706 13.51 -4.10 -27.87
N CYS A 707 12.28 -3.96 -27.34
CA CYS A 707 11.06 -4.08 -28.12
C CYS A 707 10.56 -2.69 -28.51
N PRO A 708 10.48 -2.34 -29.80
CA PRO A 708 10.00 -1.03 -30.24
C PRO A 708 8.49 -0.85 -30.10
N PHE A 709 7.72 -1.92 -29.84
CA PHE A 709 6.25 -1.91 -29.84
C PHE A 709 5.61 -2.33 -28.49
N ASP A 710 6.38 -2.38 -27.40
CA ASP A 710 5.90 -2.76 -26.05
C ASP A 710 5.07 -4.07 -26.01
N GLY A 711 5.45 -5.07 -26.82
CA GLY A 711 4.78 -6.37 -26.91
C GLY A 711 3.39 -6.36 -27.58
N THR A 712 2.99 -5.25 -28.20
CA THR A 712 1.68 -5.13 -28.89
C THR A 712 1.64 -5.79 -30.26
N ARG A 713 2.81 -5.95 -30.91
CA ARG A 713 3.00 -6.51 -32.25
C ARG A 713 3.69 -7.89 -32.25
N CYS A 714 3.38 -8.75 -31.28
CA CYS A 714 3.86 -10.13 -31.31
C CYS A 714 3.12 -10.98 -32.36
N GLY A 715 1.88 -10.59 -32.73
CA GLY A 715 1.05 -11.32 -33.67
C GLY A 715 1.53 -11.30 -35.13
N ASP A 716 2.42 -10.37 -35.46
CA ASP A 716 3.11 -10.32 -36.76
C ASP A 716 4.63 -10.48 -36.60
N GLY A 717 5.14 -10.86 -35.42
CA GLY A 717 6.59 -10.92 -35.17
C GLY A 717 7.34 -12.03 -35.91
N GLY A 718 6.64 -12.98 -36.55
CA GLY A 718 7.22 -14.25 -37.00
C GLY A 718 7.54 -14.30 -38.49
N GLU A 719 7.64 -15.52 -39.00
CA GLU A 719 8.01 -15.78 -40.39
C GLU A 719 6.99 -15.23 -41.39
N LEU A 720 7.45 -15.02 -42.61
CA LEU A 720 6.65 -14.50 -43.71
C LEU A 720 5.67 -15.57 -44.23
N LEU A 721 4.37 -15.38 -44.00
CA LEU A 721 3.31 -16.31 -44.42
C LEU A 721 2.85 -16.07 -45.86
N ARG A 722 2.78 -14.80 -46.30
CA ARG A 722 2.36 -14.46 -47.67
C ARG A 722 3.02 -13.16 -48.15
N LYS A 723 3.57 -13.19 -49.36
CA LYS A 723 3.99 -11.99 -50.09
C LYS A 723 2.79 -11.45 -50.87
N GLU A 724 2.21 -10.33 -50.44
CA GLU A 724 1.25 -9.58 -51.26
C GLU A 724 1.93 -8.35 -51.86
N VAL A 725 1.99 -8.31 -53.19
CA VAL A 725 2.43 -7.12 -53.94
C VAL A 725 1.16 -6.43 -54.43
N SER A 726 0.83 -5.26 -53.88
CA SER A 726 -0.31 -4.48 -54.35
C SER A 726 0.02 -2.99 -54.33
N GLY A 727 -0.05 -2.36 -55.51
CA GLY A 727 0.06 -0.90 -55.65
C GLY A 727 1.42 -0.29 -55.30
N GLY A 728 2.53 -0.91 -55.71
CA GLY A 728 3.88 -0.33 -55.58
C GLY A 728 4.54 -0.46 -54.20
N GLY A 729 3.95 -1.22 -53.27
CA GLY A 729 4.58 -1.60 -52.01
C GLY A 729 4.34 -3.07 -51.65
N GLU A 730 5.33 -3.71 -51.02
CA GLU A 730 5.20 -5.05 -50.46
C GLU A 730 4.37 -5.00 -49.17
N LYS A 731 3.15 -5.56 -49.17
CA LYS A 731 2.36 -5.78 -47.95
C LYS A 731 2.49 -7.24 -47.53
N ASN A 732 3.67 -7.55 -47.02
CA ASN A 732 4.00 -8.87 -46.52
C ASN A 732 3.16 -9.21 -45.26
N VAL A 733 2.55 -10.40 -45.25
CA VAL A 733 1.78 -10.93 -44.10
C VAL A 733 2.69 -11.87 -43.32
N TYR A 734 2.91 -11.56 -42.04
CA TYR A 734 3.78 -12.31 -41.14
C TYR A 734 2.97 -13.09 -40.10
N GLY A 735 3.54 -14.20 -39.61
CA GLY A 735 2.95 -15.04 -38.58
C GLY A 735 3.18 -14.52 -37.16
N PRO A 736 2.54 -15.14 -36.16
CA PRO A 736 2.74 -14.78 -34.76
C PRO A 736 4.01 -15.40 -34.17
N VAL A 737 4.63 -14.71 -33.22
CA VAL A 737 5.68 -15.26 -32.34
C VAL A 737 5.11 -15.42 -30.93
N GLU A 738 5.56 -16.47 -30.24
CA GLU A 738 5.22 -16.68 -28.85
C GLU A 738 5.57 -15.45 -27.99
N ARG A 739 4.67 -15.05 -27.10
CA ARG A 739 4.85 -13.84 -26.29
C ARG A 739 6.14 -13.94 -25.48
N ARG A 740 7.01 -12.93 -25.60
CA ARG A 740 8.34 -12.82 -24.97
C ARG A 740 9.42 -13.74 -25.53
N ASN A 741 9.18 -14.46 -26.62
CA ASN A 741 10.25 -15.04 -27.43
C ASN A 741 10.84 -13.97 -28.38
N CYS A 742 11.46 -12.93 -27.80
CA CYS A 742 11.90 -11.76 -28.54
C CYS A 742 13.03 -12.08 -29.54
N ILE A 743 13.83 -13.11 -29.29
CA ILE A 743 14.94 -13.49 -30.18
C ILE A 743 14.47 -14.03 -31.53
N MET A 744 13.24 -14.54 -31.61
CA MET A 744 12.62 -14.98 -32.86
C MET A 744 11.78 -13.88 -33.52
N CYS A 745 11.69 -12.71 -32.90
CA CYS A 745 10.80 -11.64 -33.34
C CYS A 745 11.50 -10.72 -34.34
N ARG A 746 10.88 -10.51 -35.50
CA ARG A 746 11.42 -9.63 -36.55
C ARG A 746 11.59 -8.17 -36.10
N HIS A 747 10.80 -7.75 -35.12
CA HIS A 747 10.80 -6.39 -34.58
C HIS A 747 11.88 -6.16 -33.53
N PHE A 748 12.64 -7.20 -33.16
CA PHE A 748 13.60 -7.13 -32.08
C PHE A 748 14.83 -6.31 -32.48
N ILE A 749 15.22 -5.39 -31.59
CA ILE A 749 16.38 -4.51 -31.75
C ILE A 749 17.29 -4.76 -30.54
N SER A 750 18.59 -4.84 -30.74
CA SER A 750 19.57 -4.93 -29.65
C SER A 750 20.74 -3.97 -29.89
N GLY A 751 21.82 -4.11 -29.14
CA GLY A 751 23.05 -3.34 -29.32
C GLY A 751 24.11 -3.64 -28.27
N PRO A 752 25.24 -2.92 -28.32
CA PRO A 752 26.39 -3.16 -27.44
C PRO A 752 26.08 -3.22 -25.94
N PRO A 753 25.17 -2.39 -25.36
CA PRO A 753 24.85 -2.44 -23.93
C PRO A 753 24.14 -3.72 -23.48
N PHE A 754 23.67 -4.55 -24.40
CA PHE A 754 22.99 -5.83 -24.12
C PHE A 754 23.88 -7.05 -24.46
N LEU A 755 25.15 -6.84 -24.82
CA LEU A 755 26.03 -7.91 -25.29
C LEU A 755 26.23 -9.01 -24.24
N MET A 756 26.39 -8.62 -22.96
CA MET A 756 26.54 -9.57 -21.86
C MET A 756 25.27 -10.40 -21.64
N GLU A 757 24.11 -9.76 -21.68
CA GLU A 757 22.82 -10.43 -21.53
C GLU A 757 22.48 -11.34 -22.72
N LEU A 758 22.85 -10.93 -23.95
CA LEU A 758 22.73 -11.75 -25.15
C LEU A 758 23.65 -12.97 -25.07
N ALA A 759 24.91 -12.78 -24.69
CA ALA A 759 25.87 -13.88 -24.52
C ALA A 759 25.38 -14.88 -23.46
N ALA A 760 24.91 -14.39 -22.30
CA ALA A 760 24.37 -15.26 -21.25
C ALA A 760 23.09 -15.99 -21.68
N TYR A 761 22.24 -15.35 -22.50
CA TYR A 761 21.07 -16.00 -23.10
C TYR A 761 21.46 -17.07 -24.11
N GLY A 762 22.48 -16.83 -24.93
CA GLY A 762 23.07 -17.81 -25.84
C GLY A 762 23.63 -19.03 -25.10
N THR A 763 24.42 -18.81 -24.03
CA THR A 763 24.93 -19.89 -23.17
C THR A 763 23.82 -20.76 -22.59
N LYS A 764 22.69 -20.14 -22.20
CA LYS A 764 21.49 -20.86 -21.75
C LYS A 764 20.87 -21.70 -22.86
N LEU A 765 20.77 -21.17 -24.07
CA LEU A 765 20.23 -21.93 -25.20
C LEU A 765 21.15 -23.10 -25.58
N CYS A 766 22.47 -22.92 -25.53
CA CYS A 766 23.43 -24.01 -25.73
C CYS A 766 23.26 -25.12 -24.68
N GLU A 767 23.03 -24.76 -23.41
CA GLU A 767 22.73 -25.74 -22.35
C GLU A 767 21.41 -26.46 -22.61
N ARG A 768 20.38 -25.74 -23.07
CA ARG A 768 19.10 -26.33 -23.44
C ARG A 768 19.24 -27.30 -24.61
N ARG A 769 20.06 -26.96 -25.63
CA ARG A 769 20.39 -27.85 -26.76
C ARG A 769 21.03 -29.15 -26.26
N GLN A 770 22.05 -29.06 -25.42
CA GLN A 770 22.71 -30.23 -24.83
C GLN A 770 21.72 -31.13 -24.07
N TYR A 771 20.84 -30.53 -23.26
CA TYR A 771 19.81 -31.26 -22.55
C TYR A 771 18.81 -31.98 -23.47
N LEU A 772 18.36 -31.33 -24.55
CA LEU A 772 17.44 -31.93 -25.51
C LEU A 772 18.10 -33.08 -26.27
N VAL A 773 19.39 -32.96 -26.62
CA VAL A 773 20.15 -34.07 -27.21
C VAL A 773 20.27 -35.25 -26.24
N GLN A 774 20.59 -35.00 -24.97
CA GLN A 774 20.62 -36.05 -23.94
C GLN A 774 19.27 -36.75 -23.77
N GLU A 775 18.17 -36.01 -23.87
CA GLU A 775 16.82 -36.57 -23.79
C GLU A 775 16.47 -37.40 -25.03
N GLN A 776 16.89 -36.95 -26.22
CA GLN A 776 16.78 -37.73 -27.46
C GLN A 776 17.57 -39.04 -27.36
N ASP A 777 18.81 -39.01 -26.87
CA ASP A 777 19.63 -40.20 -26.66
C ASP A 777 18.98 -41.15 -25.64
N ARG A 778 18.45 -40.63 -24.53
CA ARG A 778 17.70 -41.40 -23.53
C ARG A 778 16.50 -42.12 -24.15
N ILE A 779 15.74 -41.43 -25.00
CA ILE A 779 14.57 -42.02 -25.68
C ILE A 779 15.04 -43.13 -26.64
N ASN A 780 16.10 -42.89 -27.42
CA ASN A 780 16.67 -43.87 -28.33
C ASN A 780 17.18 -45.12 -27.59
N ASP A 781 17.85 -44.93 -26.45
CA ASP A 781 18.33 -46.01 -25.59
C ASP A 781 17.17 -46.84 -25.01
N LEU A 782 16.08 -46.19 -24.60
CA LEU A 782 14.89 -46.88 -24.11
C LEU A 782 14.20 -47.69 -25.21
N VAL A 783 14.06 -47.13 -26.42
CA VAL A 783 13.55 -47.87 -27.58
C VAL A 783 14.44 -49.10 -27.84
N GLY A 784 15.77 -48.92 -27.86
CA GLY A 784 16.72 -50.02 -27.99
C GLY A 784 16.59 -51.08 -26.89
N ALA A 785 16.37 -50.67 -25.64
CA ALA A 785 16.15 -51.58 -24.51
C ALA A 785 14.84 -52.37 -24.66
N TYR A 786 13.77 -51.75 -25.15
CA TYR A 786 12.51 -52.42 -25.44
C TYR A 786 12.64 -53.39 -26.63
N GLU A 787 13.42 -53.05 -27.66
CA GLU A 787 13.72 -53.97 -28.77
C GLU A 787 14.46 -55.22 -28.27
N VAL A 788 15.45 -55.06 -27.38
CA VAL A 788 16.17 -56.18 -26.76
C VAL A 788 15.22 -57.00 -25.88
N ALA A 789 14.36 -56.36 -25.08
CA ALA A 789 13.40 -57.07 -24.24
C ALA A 789 12.35 -57.86 -25.03
N LEU A 790 11.97 -57.37 -26.21
CA LEU A 790 11.11 -58.08 -27.15
C LEU A 790 11.82 -59.29 -27.76
N ARG A 791 13.08 -59.13 -28.18
CA ARG A 791 13.93 -60.24 -28.68
C ARG A 791 14.14 -61.32 -27.62
N ASP A 792 14.29 -60.93 -26.36
CA ASP A 792 14.42 -61.84 -25.21
C ASP A 792 13.08 -62.48 -24.78
N ALA A 793 11.97 -62.20 -25.47
CA ALA A 793 10.60 -62.63 -25.14
C ALA A 793 10.15 -62.26 -23.71
N LYS A 794 10.72 -61.20 -23.11
CA LYS A 794 10.36 -60.68 -21.77
C LYS A 794 9.09 -59.81 -21.80
N ILE A 795 8.74 -59.26 -22.95
CA ILE A 795 7.57 -58.40 -23.16
C ILE A 795 6.74 -58.88 -24.36
N THR A 796 5.46 -58.52 -24.39
CA THR A 796 4.56 -58.83 -25.52
C THR A 796 4.68 -57.78 -26.63
N GLN A 797 4.41 -58.18 -27.87
CA GLN A 797 4.40 -57.29 -29.05
C GLN A 797 3.50 -56.06 -28.85
N ALA A 798 2.29 -56.26 -28.30
CA ALA A 798 1.36 -55.17 -28.05
C ALA A 798 1.86 -54.18 -26.98
N TYR A 799 2.64 -54.64 -26.00
CA TYR A 799 3.25 -53.76 -25.00
C TYR A 799 4.40 -52.94 -25.61
N PHE A 800 5.23 -53.58 -26.44
CA PHE A 800 6.30 -52.91 -27.19
C PHE A 800 5.76 -51.79 -28.10
N GLU A 801 4.71 -52.06 -28.88
CA GLU A 801 4.11 -51.08 -29.80
C GLU A 801 3.53 -49.89 -29.04
N ASN A 802 2.84 -50.11 -27.93
CA ASN A 802 2.29 -49.03 -27.12
C ASN A 802 3.39 -48.13 -26.52
N GLN A 803 4.43 -48.72 -25.93
CA GLN A 803 5.53 -47.95 -25.33
C GLN A 803 6.37 -47.20 -26.37
N THR A 804 6.59 -47.81 -27.54
CA THR A 804 7.32 -47.17 -28.64
C THR A 804 6.52 -46.01 -29.24
N ASN A 805 5.21 -46.14 -29.38
CA ASN A 805 4.34 -45.05 -29.85
C ASN A 805 4.34 -43.86 -28.88
N GLU A 806 4.31 -44.11 -27.56
CA GLU A 806 4.45 -43.05 -26.54
C GLU A 806 5.80 -42.34 -26.65
N LEU A 807 6.90 -43.10 -26.71
CA LEU A 807 8.26 -42.56 -26.86
C LEU A 807 8.45 -41.80 -28.18
N GLN A 808 7.75 -42.19 -29.26
CA GLN A 808 7.80 -41.49 -30.55
C GLN A 808 7.12 -40.12 -30.48
N VAL A 809 6.02 -39.99 -29.72
CA VAL A 809 5.39 -38.68 -29.47
C VAL A 809 6.32 -37.79 -28.66
N ASP A 810 6.99 -38.33 -27.63
CA ASP A 810 7.97 -37.59 -26.84
C ASP A 810 9.17 -37.15 -27.70
N LEU A 811 9.67 -38.02 -28.58
CA LEU A 811 10.76 -37.70 -29.51
C LEU A 811 10.40 -36.57 -30.47
N LEU A 812 9.17 -36.55 -30.99
CA LEU A 812 8.69 -35.48 -31.85
C LEU A 812 8.68 -34.13 -31.11
N GLN A 813 8.23 -34.10 -29.85
CA GLN A 813 8.26 -32.88 -29.03
C GLN A 813 9.69 -32.37 -28.79
N VAL A 814 10.62 -33.28 -28.46
CA VAL A 814 12.03 -32.94 -28.25
C VAL A 814 12.66 -32.39 -29.54
N THR A 815 12.35 -33.01 -30.69
CA THR A 815 12.87 -32.60 -31.99
C THR A 815 12.35 -31.22 -32.42
N ASP A 816 11.05 -30.98 -32.25
CA ASP A 816 10.43 -29.67 -32.55
C ASP A 816 11.05 -28.56 -31.68
N GLU A 817 11.28 -28.84 -30.39
CA GLU A 817 11.92 -27.88 -29.48
C GLU A 817 13.39 -27.63 -29.86
N LEU A 818 14.12 -28.67 -30.27
CA LEU A 818 15.52 -28.58 -30.67
C LEU A 818 15.69 -27.61 -31.86
N VAL A 819 14.83 -27.72 -32.87
CA VAL A 819 14.86 -26.83 -34.06
C VAL A 819 14.65 -25.37 -33.65
N VAL A 820 13.73 -25.10 -32.73
CA VAL A 820 13.49 -23.73 -32.23
C VAL A 820 14.69 -23.19 -31.45
N VAL A 821 15.31 -24.03 -30.62
CA VAL A 821 16.51 -23.67 -29.84
C VAL A 821 17.70 -23.38 -30.76
N GLU A 822 17.94 -24.20 -31.78
CA GLU A 822 19.02 -23.99 -32.75
C GLU A 822 18.86 -22.69 -33.53
N ASN A 823 17.66 -22.41 -34.02
CA ASN A 823 17.34 -21.14 -34.68
C ASN A 823 17.53 -19.94 -33.74
N SER A 824 17.20 -20.11 -32.45
CA SER A 824 17.41 -19.08 -31.44
C SER A 824 18.90 -18.85 -31.16
N ILE A 825 19.72 -19.91 -31.08
CA ILE A 825 21.18 -19.81 -30.91
C ILE A 825 21.78 -19.04 -32.08
N PHE A 826 21.41 -19.41 -33.32
CA PHE A 826 21.88 -18.73 -34.53
C PHE A 826 21.54 -17.23 -34.50
N ASN A 827 20.32 -16.86 -34.12
CA ASN A 827 19.92 -15.46 -34.01
C ASN A 827 20.69 -14.69 -32.92
N VAL A 828 21.01 -15.33 -31.79
CA VAL A 828 21.83 -14.70 -30.73
C VAL A 828 23.25 -14.46 -31.24
N GLU A 829 23.87 -15.47 -31.84
CA GLU A 829 25.22 -15.38 -32.40
C GLU A 829 25.31 -14.23 -33.40
N LEU A 830 24.32 -14.15 -34.27
CA LEU A 830 24.19 -13.11 -35.28
C LEU A 830 24.15 -11.69 -34.68
N LEU A 831 23.39 -11.50 -33.60
CA LEU A 831 23.27 -10.22 -32.88
C LEU A 831 24.51 -9.89 -32.05
N CYS A 832 25.17 -10.88 -31.45
CA CYS A 832 26.43 -10.72 -30.73
C CYS A 832 27.54 -10.25 -31.67
N ASN A 833 27.67 -10.90 -32.83
CA ASN A 833 28.63 -10.54 -33.88
C ASN A 833 28.42 -9.11 -34.38
N ALA A 834 27.17 -8.77 -34.69
CA ALA A 834 26.83 -7.42 -35.14
C ALA A 834 27.13 -6.37 -34.05
N SER A 835 26.86 -6.69 -32.78
CA SER A 835 27.09 -5.77 -31.66
C SER A 835 28.57 -5.56 -31.37
N GLN A 836 29.41 -6.60 -31.50
CA GLN A 836 30.85 -6.49 -31.35
C GLN A 836 31.49 -5.66 -32.46
N ARG A 837 31.07 -5.85 -33.71
CA ARG A 837 31.56 -5.02 -34.82
C ARG A 837 31.27 -3.54 -34.64
N LEU A 838 30.06 -3.21 -34.17
CA LEU A 838 29.71 -1.82 -33.83
C LEU A 838 30.63 -1.25 -32.74
N LEU A 839 31.08 -2.04 -31.76
CA LEU A 839 32.05 -1.60 -30.74
C LEU A 839 33.43 -1.34 -31.33
N GLU A 840 33.90 -2.22 -32.23
CA GLU A 840 35.20 -2.10 -32.89
C GLU A 840 35.24 -0.87 -33.83
N GLU A 841 34.20 -0.65 -34.62
CA GLU A 841 34.07 0.50 -35.53
C GLU A 841 33.95 1.83 -34.79
N THR A 842 33.20 1.86 -33.67
CA THR A 842 33.12 3.04 -32.80
C THR A 842 34.48 3.41 -32.21
N SER A 843 35.36 2.41 -32.01
CA SER A 843 36.72 2.60 -31.50
C SER A 843 37.72 3.03 -32.58
N ALA A 844 37.47 2.68 -33.85
CA ALA A 844 38.35 2.96 -35.00
C ALA A 844 38.05 4.29 -35.72
N GLY A 845 36.93 4.95 -35.43
CA GLY A 845 36.62 6.29 -35.93
C GLY A 845 36.13 6.36 -37.38
N GLU A 846 35.94 5.23 -38.06
CA GLU A 846 35.30 5.15 -39.37
C GLU A 846 33.79 4.97 -39.21
N ARG A 847 33.01 5.91 -39.74
CA ARG A 847 31.55 5.81 -39.83
C ARG A 847 31.19 5.42 -41.26
N GLU A 848 30.87 4.16 -41.52
CA GLU A 848 30.02 3.83 -42.66
C GLU A 848 29.35 2.44 -42.60
N VAL A 849 28.02 2.49 -42.75
CA VAL A 849 27.08 1.44 -43.20
C VAL A 849 26.60 0.37 -42.19
N LEU A 850 25.27 0.25 -42.16
CA LEU A 850 24.42 -0.80 -41.60
C LEU A 850 25.06 -2.20 -41.74
N LEU A 851 25.59 -2.74 -40.65
CA LEU A 851 25.95 -4.15 -40.60
C LEU A 851 24.68 -4.97 -40.46
N ILE A 852 24.07 -5.25 -41.62
CA ILE A 852 23.26 -6.45 -41.77
C ILE A 852 24.15 -7.56 -41.26
N ALA A 853 23.63 -8.35 -40.34
CA ALA A 853 24.35 -9.50 -39.87
C ALA A 853 24.42 -10.50 -41.03
N HIS A 854 25.44 -10.30 -41.87
CA HIS A 854 25.75 -11.09 -43.03
C HIS A 854 26.70 -12.19 -42.54
N PRO A 855 26.43 -13.47 -42.85
CA PRO A 855 27.31 -14.54 -42.41
C PRO A 855 28.66 -14.35 -43.11
N ARG A 856 29.76 -14.21 -42.33
CA ARG A 856 31.12 -14.76 -42.61
C ARG A 856 32.39 -13.95 -42.30
N THR A 857 32.44 -12.93 -41.44
CA THR A 857 33.78 -12.28 -41.22
C THR A 857 34.23 -11.96 -39.81
N SER A 858 33.45 -12.27 -38.78
CA SER A 858 33.89 -12.27 -37.38
C SER A 858 32.89 -13.13 -36.63
N VAL A 859 33.31 -14.27 -36.10
CA VAL A 859 32.40 -15.25 -35.48
C VAL A 859 32.72 -15.28 -33.98
N VAL A 860 31.79 -14.76 -33.18
CA VAL A 860 31.62 -15.13 -31.78
C VAL A 860 31.14 -16.56 -31.79
N GLU A 861 32.07 -17.50 -31.92
CA GLU A 861 31.76 -18.90 -31.69
C GLU A 861 31.57 -19.07 -30.18
N PHE A 862 30.43 -19.63 -29.78
CA PHE A 862 30.25 -20.05 -28.40
C PHE A 862 31.25 -21.18 -28.13
N GLU A 863 32.27 -20.89 -27.34
CA GLU A 863 33.24 -21.89 -26.91
C GLU A 863 32.55 -22.95 -26.03
N GLU A 864 32.85 -24.22 -26.29
CA GLU A 864 32.37 -25.32 -25.46
C GLU A 864 33.06 -25.28 -24.09
N ILE A 865 32.41 -24.61 -23.14
CA ILE A 865 32.78 -24.63 -21.73
C ILE A 865 32.25 -25.90 -21.06
N SER A 866 32.95 -26.36 -20.02
CA SER A 866 32.49 -27.49 -19.20
C SER A 866 31.06 -27.29 -18.70
N GLU A 867 30.27 -28.36 -18.62
CA GLU A 867 28.89 -28.30 -18.13
C GLU A 867 28.77 -27.67 -16.73
N PHE A 868 29.79 -27.87 -15.89
CA PHE A 868 29.90 -27.22 -14.58
C PHE A 868 29.97 -25.70 -14.71
N LYS A 869 30.96 -25.16 -15.43
CA LYS A 869 31.12 -23.72 -15.63
C LYS A 869 29.89 -23.08 -16.27
N GLN A 870 29.29 -23.76 -17.24
CA GLN A 870 28.05 -23.33 -17.88
C GLN A 870 26.91 -23.20 -16.87
N SER A 871 26.75 -24.19 -15.99
CA SER A 871 25.72 -24.17 -14.95
C SER A 871 25.94 -23.11 -13.88
N VAL A 872 27.20 -22.83 -13.50
CA VAL A 872 27.58 -21.74 -12.60
C VAL A 872 27.24 -20.39 -13.23
N TRP A 873 27.65 -20.18 -14.49
CA TRP A 873 27.45 -18.94 -15.24
C TRP A 873 25.96 -18.61 -15.42
N ILE A 874 25.16 -19.58 -15.89
CA ILE A 874 23.71 -19.40 -16.08
C ILE A 874 23.03 -19.14 -14.74
N THR A 875 23.39 -19.85 -13.67
CA THR A 875 22.74 -19.67 -12.36
C THR A 875 23.05 -18.28 -11.79
N ALA A 876 24.30 -17.81 -11.91
CA ALA A 876 24.70 -16.48 -11.49
C ALA A 876 23.92 -15.39 -12.26
N HIS A 877 23.86 -15.47 -13.58
CA HIS A 877 23.09 -14.53 -14.41
C HIS A 877 21.58 -14.66 -14.21
N GLY A 878 21.08 -15.86 -13.87
CA GLY A 878 19.69 -16.12 -13.52
C GLY A 878 19.25 -15.48 -12.20
N ARG A 879 20.19 -15.20 -11.27
CA ARG A 879 19.89 -14.40 -10.07
C ARG A 879 19.58 -12.95 -10.40
N VAL A 880 20.14 -12.45 -11.50
CA VAL A 880 20.06 -11.06 -11.99
C VAL A 880 18.88 -10.92 -12.96
N HIS A 881 18.87 -11.66 -14.07
CA HIS A 881 17.83 -11.62 -15.10
C HIS A 881 16.95 -12.87 -15.04
N THR A 882 15.65 -12.68 -14.79
CA THR A 882 14.70 -13.80 -14.67
C THR A 882 14.54 -14.62 -15.94
N ILE A 883 14.80 -14.02 -17.12
CA ILE A 883 14.77 -14.75 -18.40
C ILE A 883 15.88 -15.81 -18.49
N LEU A 884 16.97 -15.64 -17.73
CA LEU A 884 18.11 -16.55 -17.70
C LEU A 884 17.98 -17.65 -16.65
N GLY A 885 17.21 -17.43 -15.58
CA GLY A 885 17.01 -18.44 -14.53
C GLY A 885 16.36 -19.73 -15.06
N ASP A 886 16.93 -20.88 -14.69
CA ASP A 886 16.35 -22.21 -14.88
C ASP A 886 16.69 -23.08 -13.65
N GLU A 887 15.66 -23.60 -12.98
CA GLU A 887 15.81 -24.43 -11.78
C GLU A 887 16.51 -25.76 -12.07
N ARG A 888 16.36 -26.30 -13.30
CA ARG A 888 17.04 -27.52 -13.73
C ARG A 888 18.56 -27.32 -13.75
N VAL A 889 19.02 -26.17 -14.26
CA VAL A 889 20.44 -25.83 -14.34
C VAL A 889 21.02 -25.58 -12.94
N GLU A 890 20.25 -24.95 -12.06
CA GLU A 890 20.64 -24.77 -10.65
C GLU A 890 20.83 -26.12 -9.95
N ARG A 891 19.91 -27.08 -10.14
CA ARG A 891 20.07 -28.44 -9.60
C ARG A 891 21.26 -29.19 -10.19
N LYS A 892 21.52 -29.02 -11.50
CA LYS A 892 22.68 -29.63 -12.18
C LYS A 892 23.99 -29.13 -11.56
N ARG A 893 24.13 -27.82 -11.38
CA ARG A 893 25.26 -27.19 -10.68
C ARG A 893 25.42 -27.74 -9.26
N ASP A 894 24.32 -27.78 -8.51
CA ASP A 894 24.35 -28.20 -7.12
C ASP A 894 24.83 -29.65 -6.98
N ARG A 895 24.42 -30.54 -7.90
CA ARG A 895 24.89 -31.93 -7.95
C ARG A 895 26.40 -32.05 -8.16
N TYR A 896 27.01 -31.22 -9.01
CA TYR A 896 28.47 -31.24 -9.18
C TYR A 896 29.20 -30.77 -7.92
N LEU A 897 28.74 -29.69 -7.31
CA LEU A 897 29.31 -29.18 -6.06
C LEU A 897 29.21 -30.19 -4.92
N GLU A 898 28.09 -30.91 -4.85
CA GLU A 898 27.89 -32.02 -3.91
C GLU A 898 28.91 -33.14 -4.12
N LEU A 899 29.12 -33.58 -5.36
CA LEU A 899 30.12 -34.60 -5.69
C LEU A 899 31.54 -34.15 -5.28
N ILE A 900 31.92 -32.91 -5.63
CA ILE A 900 33.23 -32.35 -5.26
C ILE A 900 33.39 -32.31 -3.72
N ALA A 901 32.35 -31.90 -3.00
CA ALA A 901 32.36 -31.87 -1.54
C ALA A 901 32.48 -33.30 -0.96
N MET A 902 31.69 -34.26 -1.46
CA MET A 902 31.71 -35.65 -1.01
C MET A 902 33.08 -36.31 -1.24
N HIS A 903 33.70 -36.13 -2.40
CA HIS A 903 35.02 -36.68 -2.70
C HIS A 903 36.15 -36.07 -1.86
N SER A 904 35.94 -34.86 -1.35
CA SER A 904 36.92 -34.10 -0.57
C SER A 904 36.74 -34.19 0.95
N ASP A 905 35.83 -35.05 1.42
CA ASP A 905 35.42 -35.19 2.82
C ASP A 905 34.89 -33.86 3.41
N VAL A 906 34.23 -33.04 2.58
CA VAL A 906 33.52 -31.82 2.98
C VAL A 906 32.03 -32.13 2.99
N ARG A 907 31.33 -31.75 4.05
CA ARG A 907 29.89 -31.99 4.15
C ARG A 907 29.14 -31.03 3.22
N PRO A 908 28.37 -31.50 2.22
CA PRO A 908 27.65 -30.63 1.32
C PRO A 908 26.47 -29.92 2.03
N PRO A 909 26.17 -28.66 1.68
CA PRO A 909 25.05 -27.90 2.25
C PRO A 909 23.66 -28.54 2.06
N SER A 910 23.49 -29.42 1.06
CA SER A 910 22.22 -30.10 0.79
C SER A 910 21.83 -31.16 1.82
N LEU A 911 22.82 -31.79 2.45
CA LEU A 911 22.59 -32.80 3.50
C LEU A 911 22.30 -32.17 4.87
N LEU A 912 22.38 -30.84 4.98
CA LEU A 912 22.07 -30.10 6.21
C LEU A 912 20.57 -29.80 6.27
N THR A 913 19.84 -30.65 7.01
CA THR A 913 18.38 -30.56 7.18
C THR A 913 17.93 -29.46 8.16
N HIS A 914 18.84 -28.98 9.00
CA HIS A 914 18.57 -27.93 10.00
C HIS A 914 18.68 -26.51 9.42
N ILE A 915 18.96 -26.35 8.12
CA ILE A 915 19.25 -25.07 7.46
C ILE A 915 18.17 -24.76 6.42
N SER A 916 17.82 -23.47 6.27
CA SER A 916 16.81 -23.02 5.31
C SER A 916 17.26 -23.19 3.85
N ASP A 917 16.32 -23.43 2.94
CA ASP A 917 16.60 -23.58 1.50
C ASP A 917 17.31 -22.35 0.90
N SER A 918 17.06 -21.14 1.41
CA SER A 918 17.74 -19.93 0.95
C SER A 918 19.19 -19.84 1.41
N HIS A 919 19.52 -20.28 2.63
CA HIS A 919 20.92 -20.32 3.08
C HIS A 919 21.69 -21.37 2.31
N ARG A 920 21.08 -22.52 2.05
CA ARG A 920 21.66 -23.56 1.17
C ARG A 920 21.96 -22.99 -0.21
N ARG A 921 20.99 -22.30 -0.85
CA ARG A 921 21.21 -21.68 -2.16
C ARG A 921 22.33 -20.63 -2.14
N ARG A 922 22.41 -19.76 -1.14
CA ARG A 922 23.49 -18.77 -1.01
C ARG A 922 24.85 -19.45 -0.82
N ALA A 923 24.94 -20.46 0.04
CA ALA A 923 26.17 -21.22 0.25
C ALA A 923 26.62 -21.93 -1.03
N MET A 924 25.70 -22.54 -1.79
CA MET A 924 26.00 -23.17 -3.07
C MET A 924 26.38 -22.15 -4.15
N ASP A 925 25.76 -20.96 -4.18
CA ASP A 925 26.11 -19.87 -5.10
C ASP A 925 27.54 -19.34 -4.83
N GLN A 926 27.91 -19.16 -3.55
CA GLN A 926 29.25 -18.72 -3.14
C GLN A 926 30.29 -19.82 -3.38
N TYR A 927 29.95 -21.08 -3.07
CA TYR A 927 30.82 -22.22 -3.30
C TYR A 927 31.10 -22.43 -4.80
N ALA A 928 30.07 -22.32 -5.65
CA ALA A 928 30.22 -22.30 -7.11
C ALA A 928 31.19 -21.22 -7.58
N SER A 929 30.98 -19.98 -7.13
CA SER A 929 31.80 -18.83 -7.54
C SER A 929 33.25 -18.98 -7.08
N PHE A 930 33.48 -19.56 -5.89
CA PHE A 930 34.81 -19.82 -5.38
C PHE A 930 35.55 -20.87 -6.21
N ILE A 931 34.90 -21.99 -6.54
CA ILE A 931 35.50 -23.06 -7.34
C ILE A 931 35.82 -22.55 -8.76
N ASP A 932 34.90 -21.83 -9.40
CA ASP A 932 35.11 -21.28 -10.74
C ASP A 932 36.28 -20.26 -10.77
N ALA A 933 36.47 -19.47 -9.70
CA ALA A 933 37.53 -18.48 -9.62
C ALA A 933 38.91 -19.05 -9.25
N LYS A 934 38.97 -20.15 -8.49
CA LYS A 934 40.24 -20.67 -7.91
C LYS A 934 40.76 -21.94 -8.56
N VAL A 935 39.91 -22.71 -9.25
CA VAL A 935 40.29 -24.00 -9.83
C VAL A 935 40.38 -23.88 -11.37
N PRO A 936 41.51 -24.30 -11.98
CA PRO A 936 41.61 -24.31 -13.44
C PRO A 936 40.64 -25.34 -14.05
N ALA A 937 40.19 -25.11 -15.29
CA ALA A 937 39.12 -25.88 -15.91
C ALA A 937 39.39 -27.40 -15.96
N ASP A 938 40.63 -27.80 -16.23
CA ASP A 938 41.02 -29.22 -16.34
C ASP A 938 40.94 -29.95 -14.99
N ASP A 939 41.20 -29.25 -13.89
CA ASP A 939 41.17 -29.82 -12.54
C ASP A 939 39.73 -29.90 -11.98
N ILE A 940 38.79 -29.11 -12.50
CA ILE A 940 37.37 -29.19 -12.09
C ILE A 940 36.80 -30.56 -12.44
N GLN A 941 37.06 -31.08 -13.65
CA GLN A 941 36.59 -32.40 -14.04
C GLN A 941 37.20 -33.50 -13.16
N ARG A 942 38.50 -33.37 -12.84
CA ARG A 942 39.21 -34.30 -11.96
C ARG A 942 38.68 -34.30 -10.52
N LEU A 943 38.20 -33.15 -10.03
CA LEU A 943 37.51 -33.02 -8.74
C LEU A 943 36.12 -33.69 -8.78
N ILE A 944 35.37 -33.51 -9.87
CA ILE A 944 34.05 -34.13 -10.06
C ILE A 944 34.18 -35.66 -10.10
N ASP A 945 35.17 -36.20 -10.81
CA ASP A 945 35.42 -37.64 -10.93
C ASP A 945 36.10 -38.25 -9.70
N GLY A 946 36.61 -37.41 -8.78
CA GLY A 946 37.23 -37.82 -7.51
C GLY A 946 38.69 -38.27 -7.62
N SER A 947 39.33 -38.07 -8.78
CA SER A 947 40.75 -38.34 -9.03
C SER A 947 41.69 -37.30 -8.40
N LEU A 948 41.16 -36.10 -8.14
CA LEU A 948 41.79 -35.02 -7.41
C LEU A 948 40.85 -34.61 -6.27
N ARG A 949 41.38 -34.23 -5.12
CA ARG A 949 40.59 -33.74 -3.98
C ARG A 949 40.94 -32.29 -3.68
N LEU A 950 40.02 -31.56 -3.02
CA LEU A 950 40.28 -30.19 -2.56
C LEU A 950 41.45 -30.11 -1.56
N GLN A 951 41.81 -31.23 -0.94
CA GLN A 951 42.98 -31.39 -0.06
C GLN A 951 44.29 -31.23 -0.83
N ASP A 952 44.35 -31.80 -2.03
CA ASP A 952 45.55 -31.81 -2.88
C ASP A 952 45.86 -30.43 -3.46
N LEU A 953 44.84 -29.56 -3.53
CA LEU A 953 44.95 -28.16 -3.95
C LEU A 953 45.13 -27.18 -2.78
N GLY A 954 45.12 -27.66 -1.53
CA GLY A 954 45.17 -26.78 -0.34
C GLY A 954 43.92 -25.90 -0.15
N LEU A 955 42.80 -26.23 -0.80
CA LEU A 955 41.57 -25.43 -0.79
C LEU A 955 40.51 -25.95 0.19
N LYS A 956 40.71 -27.13 0.80
CA LYS A 956 39.71 -27.76 1.69
C LYS A 956 39.29 -26.84 2.84
N GLU A 957 40.25 -26.23 3.54
CA GLU A 957 39.94 -25.40 4.71
C GLU A 957 39.23 -24.11 4.29
N GLN A 958 39.64 -23.48 3.19
CA GLN A 958 38.98 -22.29 2.66
C GLN A 958 37.54 -22.57 2.20
N VAL A 959 37.30 -23.70 1.54
CA VAL A 959 35.95 -24.12 1.14
C VAL A 959 35.09 -24.43 2.36
N ARG A 960 35.65 -25.08 3.37
CA ARG A 960 34.96 -25.38 4.62
C ARG A 960 34.61 -24.10 5.38
N GLU A 961 35.54 -23.17 5.49
CA GLU A 961 35.30 -21.85 6.09
C GLU A 961 34.27 -21.04 5.30
N LEU A 962 34.32 -21.06 3.96
CA LEU A 962 33.35 -20.34 3.12
C LEU A 962 31.94 -20.92 3.29
N ILE A 963 31.82 -22.24 3.28
CA ILE A 963 30.55 -22.93 3.52
C ILE A 963 30.09 -22.68 4.96
N ASP A 964 30.97 -22.83 5.94
CA ASP A 964 30.63 -22.59 7.35
C ASP A 964 30.26 -21.12 7.58
N VAL A 965 30.91 -20.13 6.98
CA VAL A 965 30.52 -18.70 7.04
C VAL A 965 29.16 -18.46 6.38
N ALA A 966 28.90 -19.09 5.23
CA ALA A 966 27.62 -18.99 4.53
C ALA A 966 26.46 -19.66 5.32
N LEU A 967 26.78 -20.64 6.17
CA LEU A 967 25.83 -21.41 6.97
C LEU A 967 25.73 -20.98 8.44
N SER A 968 26.77 -20.35 9.00
CA SER A 968 26.93 -19.95 10.41
C SER A 968 26.46 -18.55 10.71
N SER A 969 25.83 -17.88 9.75
CA SER A 969 25.11 -16.65 9.98
C SER A 969 24.06 -16.94 11.08
N ALA A 970 24.38 -16.47 12.30
CA ALA A 970 24.10 -17.18 13.54
C ALA A 970 22.63 -17.48 13.77
N VAL A 971 22.31 -18.70 14.19
CA VAL A 971 21.04 -19.01 14.84
C VAL A 971 21.17 -18.62 16.32
N PRO A 972 20.60 -17.50 16.80
CA PRO A 972 20.30 -17.41 18.22
C PRO A 972 19.24 -18.46 18.50
N LEU A 973 19.65 -19.50 19.22
CA LEU A 973 18.71 -20.37 19.92
C LEU A 973 17.81 -19.46 20.75
N VAL A 974 16.50 -19.57 20.52
CA VAL A 974 15.51 -18.89 21.35
C VAL A 974 15.75 -19.32 22.80
N GLY A 975 16.30 -18.42 23.61
CA GLY A 975 16.48 -18.61 25.05
C GLY A 975 17.85 -18.29 25.67
N ALA A 976 18.89 -17.95 24.91
CA ALA A 976 20.20 -17.60 25.50
C ALA A 976 20.63 -16.17 25.17
N THR A 977 20.53 -15.27 26.15
CA THR A 977 21.24 -13.98 26.15
C THR A 977 22.75 -14.23 26.34
N PRO A 978 23.64 -13.77 25.45
CA PRO A 978 25.06 -13.77 25.74
C PRO A 978 25.40 -12.53 26.57
N GLU A 979 25.85 -12.76 27.81
CA GLU A 979 26.49 -11.74 28.63
C GLU A 979 27.72 -11.16 27.92
N ARG A 980 27.80 -9.83 27.88
CA ARG A 980 28.98 -9.08 27.46
C ARG A 980 30.12 -9.34 28.44
N ASN A 981 31.04 -10.23 28.10
CA ASN A 981 32.34 -10.27 28.77
C ASN A 981 33.27 -9.24 28.14
N LEU A 982 33.42 -8.11 28.84
CA LEU A 982 34.55 -7.19 28.70
C LEU A 982 35.79 -7.88 29.27
N LEU A 983 36.69 -8.34 28.41
CA LEU A 983 38.05 -8.69 28.82
C LEU A 983 38.93 -7.45 28.66
N THR A 984 39.22 -6.83 29.80
CA THR A 984 40.29 -5.88 30.02
C THR A 984 41.63 -6.54 29.69
N ASN A 985 42.32 -6.01 28.68
CA ASN A 985 43.71 -6.35 28.42
C ASN A 985 44.58 -5.51 29.36
N GLU A 986 45.01 -6.12 30.46
CA GLU A 986 46.13 -5.66 31.28
C GLU A 986 47.38 -6.50 30.97
N MET A 987 48.50 -5.78 30.88
CA MET A 987 49.87 -6.21 31.19
C MET A 987 50.75 -6.86 30.11
N SER A 988 51.64 -6.00 29.57
CA SER A 988 53.12 -6.10 29.61
C SER A 988 53.80 -7.40 29.20
N VAL A 989 54.55 -7.37 28.08
CA VAL A 989 56.02 -7.24 27.98
C VAL A 989 56.35 -6.65 26.61
#